data_AF-A0A5J6P5P3-F1
#
_entry.id   AF-A0A5J6P5P3-F1
#
_cell.length_a   1.000
_cell.length_b   1.000
_cell.length_c   1.000
_cell.angle_alpha   90.00
_cell.angle_beta   90.00
_cell.angle_gamma   90.00
#
_symmetry.space_group_name_H-M   'P 1'
#
loop_
_entity.id
_entity.type
_entity.pdbx_description
1 polymer ?
#
loop_
_entity_poly.entity_id
_entity_poly.type
_entity_poly.pdbx_seq_one_letter_code
_entity_poly.pdbx_strand_id
1 'polypeptide(L)'
;MINQIELKKIYSQYGFEEQPSGAEGVYVYTLHSGHFHNADIVPIKKDANEESVFKQYKEAGYACKIRKYSSLEEVESALFKGFFTVESTKQRLMREYEKFTSSIIAAYPNNATYSYIKSGYYIEKSPGEKDVITEVISKLEEKKPTLFLIEAAAGFGKTCTAFEILKSILNRYDSKIPLFTELARNRGAKIFRYVLLDEIDRSFPSLSSKLVRTEIQNGNVPVILDGFDELLHRRDDGETYENAEPMLETIGELLSKNAKVILTTRRTAIFDGDEFHEWIESHGDDFEIVRIRINEPTVTEWLPQNRLMLLHEKEFPIETLSNPVLLSYLRFIDEDAFDNAINDPDSIVEKYFTTMFEREQIRQDIHLKPSEQYQILKSIAKDMTEKNYTAESREYLSGVIQNNHLAVLEESRKTYIAEQRPTIDELLNKLTGHALLDRESDEKQGIGFVNDFVLGNFCADTILEDTSGEWIGDLRFIEPSILAYNSRSKRKKLDLWNAIKFSLEFAEASEKIESAIKLTDEINIEIKNETISDISISNIAIAKNHKIENTTFINCTFNNVQFVESNIQSVNFVGCSFFNCESHETTDDRKFYFSGCQDNNEFIKLTPEENKLDENHAFTEEEIYILEKFWPVGRQTFIKHRPIKGICSHTNKYTQEEILRAMESLRKQEILTTPVKSSFLELNIMKIAEVKSALGKNNNV
;
A
#
# COMPACT_ATOMS: atom_id res chain seq x y z
N MET A 1 -44.64 26.82 -26.31
CA MET A 1 -46.07 26.49 -26.14
C MET A 1 -46.14 24.99 -25.87
N ILE A 2 -46.75 24.55 -24.77
CA ILE A 2 -46.75 23.14 -24.36
C ILE A 2 -47.57 22.33 -25.38
N ASN A 3 -46.97 21.28 -25.96
CA ASN A 3 -47.65 20.39 -26.89
C ASN A 3 -48.53 19.39 -26.13
N GLN A 4 -49.84 19.37 -26.43
CA GLN A 4 -50.80 18.49 -25.76
C GLN A 4 -50.46 17.00 -25.92
N ILE A 5 -49.99 16.57 -27.08
CA ILE A 5 -49.69 15.15 -27.37
C ILE A 5 -48.53 14.69 -26.47
N GLU A 6 -47.51 15.52 -26.33
CA GLU A 6 -46.35 15.24 -25.47
C GLU A 6 -46.73 15.31 -23.99
N LEU A 7 -47.54 16.30 -23.59
CA LEU A 7 -48.03 16.42 -22.22
C LEU A 7 -48.81 15.18 -21.79
N LYS A 8 -49.72 14.69 -22.64
CA LYS A 8 -50.47 13.45 -22.42
C LYS A 8 -49.53 12.25 -22.29
N LYS A 9 -48.51 12.16 -23.16
CA LYS A 9 -47.54 11.08 -23.14
C LYS A 9 -46.79 11.06 -21.79
N ILE A 10 -46.31 12.20 -21.33
CA ILE A 10 -45.60 12.33 -20.04
C ILE A 10 -46.51 11.89 -18.89
N TYR A 11 -47.71 12.45 -18.77
CA TYR A 11 -48.65 12.08 -17.70
C TYR A 11 -49.01 10.58 -17.72
N SER A 12 -49.20 10.00 -18.91
CA SER A 12 -49.50 8.57 -19.06
C SER A 12 -48.36 7.66 -18.61
N GLN A 13 -47.10 8.07 -18.72
CA GLN A 13 -45.95 7.29 -18.23
C GLN A 13 -45.98 7.14 -16.70
N TYR A 14 -46.50 8.17 -16.01
CA TYR A 14 -46.69 8.18 -14.56
C TYR A 14 -48.03 7.56 -14.12
N GLY A 15 -48.78 6.94 -15.05
CA GLY A 15 -50.02 6.22 -14.77
C GLY A 15 -51.28 7.08 -14.74
N PHE A 16 -51.22 8.34 -15.15
CA PHE A 16 -52.41 9.19 -15.25
C PHE A 16 -53.22 8.91 -16.53
N GLU A 17 -54.53 9.14 -16.42
CA GLU A 17 -55.46 9.09 -17.55
C GLU A 17 -55.99 10.51 -17.85
N GLU A 18 -56.03 10.87 -19.14
CA GLU A 18 -56.62 12.15 -19.55
C GLU A 18 -58.15 12.07 -19.48
N GLN A 19 -58.77 13.07 -18.84
CA GLN A 19 -60.21 13.19 -18.71
C GLN A 19 -60.75 14.44 -19.41
N PRO A 20 -62.04 14.46 -19.81
CA PRO A 20 -62.64 15.61 -20.48
C PRO A 20 -62.68 16.81 -19.54
N SER A 21 -62.07 17.93 -19.95
CA SER A 21 -62.10 19.17 -19.16
C SER A 21 -63.34 20.04 -19.45
N GLY A 22 -63.92 19.92 -20.66
CA GLY A 22 -65.01 20.79 -21.13
C GLY A 22 -64.63 22.26 -21.36
N ALA A 23 -63.38 22.65 -21.04
CA ALA A 23 -62.88 24.02 -21.13
C ALA A 23 -61.65 24.08 -22.06
N GLU A 24 -61.68 25.00 -23.02
CA GLU A 24 -60.60 25.12 -24.00
C GLU A 24 -59.28 25.58 -23.33
N GLY A 25 -58.20 24.84 -23.57
CA GLY A 25 -56.87 25.16 -23.02
C GLY A 25 -56.64 24.71 -21.57
N VAL A 26 -57.55 23.93 -20.97
CA VAL A 26 -57.36 23.24 -19.69
C VAL A 26 -57.36 21.73 -19.95
N TYR A 27 -56.37 21.02 -19.42
CA TYR A 27 -56.28 19.56 -19.48
C TYR A 27 -56.37 18.98 -18.08
N VAL A 28 -57.08 17.86 -17.94
CA VAL A 28 -57.26 17.18 -16.65
C VAL A 28 -56.68 15.78 -16.75
N TYR A 29 -55.79 15.46 -15.81
CA TYR A 29 -55.15 14.16 -15.70
C TYR A 29 -55.51 13.55 -14.35
N THR A 30 -56.14 12.37 -14.34
CA THR A 30 -56.57 11.70 -13.10
C THR A 30 -55.71 10.47 -12.80
N LEU A 31 -55.49 10.21 -11.52
CA LEU A 31 -54.77 9.03 -11.03
C LEU A 31 -55.58 8.34 -9.94
N HIS A 32 -55.80 7.05 -10.13
CA HIS A 32 -56.54 6.20 -9.20
C HIS A 32 -55.55 5.40 -8.36
N SER A 33 -55.51 5.66 -7.04
CA SER A 33 -54.64 4.94 -6.11
C SER A 33 -55.45 4.47 -4.90
N GLY A 34 -55.96 3.24 -4.96
CA GLY A 34 -56.82 2.67 -3.92
C GLY A 34 -58.11 3.48 -3.76
N HIS A 35 -58.41 3.93 -2.53
CA HIS A 35 -59.59 4.75 -2.22
C HIS A 35 -59.44 6.25 -2.55
N PHE A 36 -58.26 6.69 -3.02
CA PHE A 36 -58.00 8.09 -3.32
C PHE A 36 -57.94 8.33 -4.82
N HIS A 37 -58.73 9.30 -5.28
CA HIS A 37 -58.79 9.76 -6.67
C HIS A 37 -58.16 11.15 -6.77
N ASN A 38 -57.02 11.27 -7.45
CA ASN A 38 -56.36 12.55 -7.66
C ASN A 38 -56.68 13.11 -9.05
N ALA A 39 -56.77 14.43 -9.17
CA ALA A 39 -56.94 15.13 -10.45
C ALA A 39 -55.98 16.32 -10.56
N ASP A 40 -55.03 16.24 -11.49
CA ASP A 40 -54.16 17.35 -11.86
C ASP A 40 -54.84 18.15 -12.97
N ILE A 41 -55.02 19.45 -12.73
CA ILE A 41 -55.63 20.39 -13.68
C ILE A 41 -54.54 21.30 -14.21
N VAL A 42 -54.26 21.20 -15.50
CA VAL A 42 -53.13 21.82 -16.17
C VAL A 42 -53.63 22.86 -17.20
N PRO A 43 -53.72 24.15 -16.84
CA PRO A 43 -54.00 25.20 -17.80
C PRO A 43 -52.76 25.51 -18.66
N ILE A 44 -52.94 25.52 -19.99
CA ILE A 44 -51.87 25.84 -20.97
C ILE A 44 -52.06 27.26 -21.54
N LYS A 45 -53.26 27.84 -21.44
CA LYS A 45 -53.55 29.23 -21.83
C LYS A 45 -53.66 30.13 -20.58
N LYS A 46 -53.27 31.40 -20.72
CA LYS A 46 -53.33 32.39 -19.60
C LYS A 46 -54.76 32.76 -19.17
N ASP A 47 -55.73 32.65 -20.08
CA ASP A 47 -57.14 33.02 -19.84
C ASP A 47 -58.06 31.78 -19.77
N ALA A 48 -57.51 30.65 -19.35
CA ALA A 48 -58.27 29.40 -19.27
C ALA A 48 -59.23 29.43 -18.06
N ASN A 49 -60.35 28.72 -18.13
CA ASN A 49 -61.32 28.66 -17.02
C ASN A 49 -60.99 27.50 -16.06
N GLU A 50 -59.78 27.48 -15.49
CA GLU A 50 -59.32 26.40 -14.60
C GLU A 50 -60.15 26.26 -13.32
N GLU A 51 -60.70 27.36 -12.78
CA GLU A 51 -61.47 27.33 -11.53
C GLU A 51 -62.81 26.59 -11.65
N SER A 52 -63.48 26.72 -12.80
CA SER A 52 -64.72 25.99 -13.07
C SER A 52 -64.45 24.48 -13.14
N VAL A 53 -63.39 24.08 -13.84
CA VAL A 53 -62.97 22.68 -13.96
C VAL A 53 -62.58 22.12 -12.58
N PHE A 54 -61.87 22.90 -11.77
CA PHE A 54 -61.50 22.51 -10.41
C PHE A 54 -62.70 22.22 -9.52
N LYS A 55 -63.73 23.08 -9.54
CA LYS A 55 -64.95 22.85 -8.76
C LYS A 55 -65.68 21.59 -9.21
N GLN A 56 -65.81 21.39 -10.52
CA GLN A 56 -66.48 20.21 -11.09
C GLN A 56 -65.83 18.89 -10.63
N TYR A 57 -64.51 18.77 -10.74
CA TYR A 57 -63.82 17.55 -10.33
C TYR A 57 -63.77 17.38 -8.80
N LYS A 58 -63.72 18.48 -8.05
CA LYS A 58 -63.80 18.43 -6.58
C LYS A 58 -65.17 17.96 -6.09
N GLU A 59 -66.26 18.41 -6.72
CA GLU A 59 -67.63 17.93 -6.46
C GLU A 59 -67.82 16.46 -6.87
N ALA A 60 -67.10 16.01 -7.91
CA ALA A 60 -67.05 14.60 -8.30
C ALA A 60 -66.19 13.72 -7.35
N GLY A 61 -65.64 14.29 -6.27
CA GLY A 61 -64.92 13.55 -5.22
C GLY A 61 -63.41 13.42 -5.43
N TYR A 62 -62.83 14.12 -6.41
CA TYR A 62 -61.38 14.09 -6.65
C TYR A 62 -60.62 15.06 -5.75
N ALA A 63 -59.45 14.63 -5.27
CA ALA A 63 -58.43 15.50 -4.72
C ALA A 63 -57.76 16.28 -5.85
N CYS A 64 -58.24 17.50 -6.09
CA CYS A 64 -57.82 18.32 -7.22
C CYS A 64 -56.61 19.21 -6.89
N LYS A 65 -55.71 19.39 -7.85
CA LYS A 65 -54.61 20.37 -7.77
C LYS A 65 -54.43 21.08 -9.11
N ILE A 66 -54.40 22.42 -9.08
CA ILE A 66 -54.08 23.21 -10.27
C ILE A 66 -52.55 23.30 -10.40
N ARG A 67 -52.02 22.92 -11.55
CA ARG A 67 -50.58 22.93 -11.82
C ARG A 67 -50.28 23.79 -13.04
N LYS A 68 -49.54 24.87 -12.82
CA LYS A 68 -49.12 25.79 -13.87
C LYS A 68 -47.67 25.47 -14.22
N TYR A 69 -47.42 25.20 -15.50
CA TYR A 69 -46.12 24.83 -16.01
C TYR A 69 -45.70 25.78 -17.14
N SER A 70 -44.40 26.04 -17.22
CA SER A 70 -43.78 26.93 -18.20
C SER A 70 -43.22 26.16 -19.40
N SER A 71 -42.78 24.91 -19.18
CA SER A 71 -42.24 24.00 -20.20
C SER A 71 -42.60 22.53 -19.93
N LEU A 72 -42.37 21.65 -20.91
CA LEU A 72 -42.52 20.20 -20.72
C LEU A 72 -41.49 19.62 -19.74
N GLU A 73 -40.27 20.17 -19.72
CA GLU A 73 -39.22 19.78 -18.77
C GLU A 73 -39.64 20.07 -17.32
N GLU A 74 -40.38 21.16 -17.09
CA GLU A 74 -40.93 21.47 -15.77
C GLU A 74 -42.02 20.46 -15.35
N VAL A 75 -42.82 19.97 -16.31
CA VAL A 75 -43.81 18.91 -16.07
C VAL A 75 -43.10 17.61 -15.65
N GLU A 76 -42.12 17.17 -16.44
CA GLU A 76 -41.34 15.96 -16.16
C GLU A 76 -40.63 16.06 -14.81
N SER A 77 -39.98 17.18 -14.53
CA SER A 77 -39.30 17.43 -13.25
C SER A 77 -40.26 17.39 -12.06
N ALA A 78 -41.46 17.99 -12.19
CA ALA A 78 -42.44 18.02 -11.12
C ALA A 78 -43.06 16.63 -10.85
N LEU A 79 -43.33 15.85 -11.90
CA LEU A 79 -43.85 14.48 -11.78
C LEU A 79 -42.79 13.56 -11.19
N PHE A 80 -41.54 13.62 -11.68
CA PHE A 80 -40.41 12.88 -11.12
C PHE A 80 -40.24 13.18 -9.62
N LYS A 81 -40.17 14.46 -9.24
CA LYS A 81 -40.04 14.88 -7.84
C LYS A 81 -41.17 14.37 -6.95
N GLY A 82 -42.40 14.37 -7.46
CA GLY A 82 -43.58 13.91 -6.74
C GLY A 82 -43.60 12.40 -6.52
N PHE A 83 -43.39 11.61 -7.58
CA PHE A 83 -43.51 10.15 -7.51
C PHE A 83 -42.30 9.49 -6.85
N PHE A 84 -41.09 9.95 -7.16
CA PHE A 84 -39.87 9.37 -6.57
C PHE A 84 -39.58 9.88 -5.16
N THR A 85 -40.39 10.82 -4.66
CA THR A 85 -40.24 11.42 -3.33
C THR A 85 -38.80 11.85 -3.06
N VAL A 86 -38.25 12.63 -4.00
CA VAL A 86 -36.80 12.89 -4.13
C VAL A 86 -36.16 13.22 -2.80
N GLU A 87 -36.75 14.12 -2.02
CA GLU A 87 -36.17 14.59 -0.77
C GLU A 87 -36.03 13.48 0.28
N SER A 88 -37.09 12.67 0.49
CA SER A 88 -37.04 11.56 1.46
C SER A 88 -36.11 10.45 1.00
N THR A 89 -36.06 10.18 -0.31
CA THR A 89 -35.16 9.14 -0.85
C THR A 89 -33.71 9.58 -0.74
N LYS A 90 -33.39 10.85 -1.03
CA LYS A 90 -32.06 11.43 -0.81
C LYS A 90 -31.64 11.32 0.66
N GLN A 91 -32.51 11.67 1.59
CA GLN A 91 -32.24 11.53 3.03
C GLN A 91 -31.98 10.08 3.44
N ARG A 92 -32.74 9.11 2.90
CA ARG A 92 -32.51 7.69 3.14
C ARG A 92 -31.12 7.26 2.65
N LEU A 93 -30.76 7.59 1.41
CA LEU A 93 -29.47 7.23 0.82
C LEU A 93 -28.31 7.92 1.54
N MET A 94 -28.49 9.17 1.98
CA MET A 94 -27.47 9.86 2.79
C MET A 94 -27.26 9.16 4.14
N ARG A 95 -28.33 8.68 4.80
CA ARG A 95 -28.19 7.86 6.01
C ARG A 95 -27.48 6.53 5.76
N GLU A 96 -27.65 5.94 4.58
CA GLU A 96 -26.91 4.73 4.20
C GLU A 96 -25.41 5.03 4.02
N TYR A 97 -25.07 6.14 3.37
CA TYR A 97 -23.69 6.64 3.31
C TYR A 97 -23.12 6.91 4.72
N GLU A 98 -23.85 7.62 5.57
CA GLU A 98 -23.41 7.93 6.94
C GLU A 98 -23.19 6.66 7.78
N LYS A 99 -24.06 5.65 7.64
CA LYS A 99 -23.89 4.34 8.29
C LYS A 99 -22.62 3.63 7.79
N PHE A 100 -22.36 3.67 6.50
CA PHE A 100 -21.15 3.10 5.91
C PHE A 100 -19.89 3.80 6.40
N THR A 101 -19.83 5.14 6.38
CA THR A 101 -18.65 5.85 6.91
C THR A 101 -18.49 5.63 8.41
N SER A 102 -19.60 5.55 9.16
CA SER A 102 -19.60 5.27 10.60
C SER A 102 -19.04 3.88 10.92
N SER A 103 -19.35 2.86 10.12
CA SER A 103 -18.81 1.51 10.35
C SER A 103 -17.32 1.42 10.09
N ILE A 104 -16.78 2.21 9.15
CA ILE A 104 -15.34 2.31 8.91
C ILE A 104 -14.64 2.97 10.11
N ILE A 105 -15.18 4.08 10.62
CA ILE A 105 -14.56 4.81 11.75
C ILE A 105 -14.76 4.12 13.10
N ALA A 106 -15.71 3.18 13.22
CA ALA A 106 -16.03 2.50 14.48
C ALA A 106 -14.84 1.72 15.08
N ALA A 107 -13.87 1.32 14.25
CA ALA A 107 -12.63 0.67 14.69
C ALA A 107 -11.60 1.66 15.29
N TYR A 108 -11.88 2.96 15.22
CA TYR A 108 -10.96 4.04 15.63
C TYR A 108 -11.54 4.82 16.81
N PRO A 109 -10.73 5.66 17.49
CA PRO A 109 -11.20 6.44 18.64
C PRO A 109 -12.41 7.34 18.31
N ASN A 110 -13.20 7.72 19.32
CA ASN A 110 -14.49 8.42 19.13
C ASN A 110 -14.40 9.79 18.41
N ASN A 111 -13.22 10.38 18.31
CA ASN A 111 -12.93 11.63 17.60
C ASN A 111 -12.50 11.40 16.13
N ALA A 112 -12.45 10.15 15.67
CA ALA A 112 -12.01 9.82 14.32
C ALA A 112 -13.00 10.30 13.25
N THR A 113 -12.47 10.84 12.16
CA THR A 113 -13.29 11.36 11.05
C THR A 113 -12.94 10.65 9.75
N TYR A 114 -13.95 10.15 9.05
CA TYR A 114 -13.76 9.49 7.75
C TYR A 114 -13.29 10.50 6.68
N SER A 115 -12.32 10.07 5.86
CA SER A 115 -11.81 10.83 4.72
C SER A 115 -11.47 9.90 3.57
N TYR A 116 -12.04 10.16 2.39
CA TYR A 116 -11.83 9.33 1.20
C TYR A 116 -10.41 9.44 0.64
N ILE A 117 -9.79 8.29 0.37
CA ILE A 117 -8.45 8.17 -0.21
C ILE A 117 -8.55 8.34 -1.73
N LYS A 118 -7.93 9.39 -2.25
CA LYS A 118 -7.93 9.71 -3.68
C LYS A 118 -6.74 9.04 -4.37
N SER A 119 -6.87 7.75 -4.64
CA SER A 119 -5.82 7.00 -5.34
C SER A 119 -5.71 7.43 -6.79
N GLY A 120 -4.49 7.42 -7.33
CA GLY A 120 -4.24 7.52 -8.75
C GLY A 120 -4.95 6.43 -9.53
N TYR A 121 -5.30 6.72 -10.78
CA TYR A 121 -5.99 5.78 -11.66
C TYR A 121 -5.62 6.00 -13.11
N TYR A 122 -5.98 5.03 -13.94
CA TYR A 122 -5.91 5.14 -15.40
C TYR A 122 -7.32 5.12 -15.99
N ILE A 123 -7.55 5.95 -17.00
CA ILE A 123 -8.70 5.83 -17.90
C ILE A 123 -8.20 5.16 -19.17
N GLU A 124 -8.71 3.98 -19.47
CA GLU A 124 -8.16 3.08 -20.49
C GLU A 124 -6.67 2.77 -20.26
N LYS A 125 -5.78 3.61 -20.83
CA LYS A 125 -4.32 3.52 -20.73
C LYS A 125 -3.64 4.84 -20.38
N SER A 126 -4.41 5.91 -20.18
CA SER A 126 -3.88 7.24 -19.84
C SER A 126 -4.06 7.51 -18.35
N PRO A 127 -3.06 8.08 -17.66
CA PRO A 127 -3.23 8.46 -16.26
C PRO A 127 -4.33 9.51 -16.14
N GLY A 128 -5.21 9.33 -15.14
CA GLY A 128 -6.25 10.32 -14.83
C GLY A 128 -5.64 11.59 -14.25
N GLU A 129 -6.11 12.75 -14.71
CA GLU A 129 -5.63 14.06 -14.22
C GLU A 129 -6.43 14.59 -13.03
N LYS A 130 -7.71 14.18 -12.92
CA LYS A 130 -8.62 14.56 -11.83
C LYS A 130 -8.71 13.44 -10.81
N ASP A 131 -9.55 13.58 -9.79
CA ASP A 131 -9.95 12.43 -8.97
C ASP A 131 -11.11 11.64 -9.64
N VAL A 132 -11.20 10.34 -9.36
CA VAL A 132 -12.19 9.42 -9.96
C VAL A 132 -13.62 9.93 -9.80
N ILE A 133 -13.94 10.49 -8.65
CA ILE A 133 -15.30 10.97 -8.35
C ILE A 133 -15.62 12.16 -9.26
N THR A 134 -14.72 13.13 -9.36
CA THR A 134 -14.87 14.28 -10.24
C THR A 134 -14.98 13.86 -11.72
N GLU A 135 -14.21 12.86 -12.15
CA GLU A 135 -14.27 12.30 -13.50
C GLU A 135 -15.67 11.76 -13.83
N VAL A 136 -16.17 10.82 -13.00
CA VAL A 136 -17.49 10.21 -13.17
C VAL A 136 -18.58 11.27 -13.14
N ILE A 137 -18.55 12.16 -12.14
CA ILE A 137 -19.59 13.18 -11.95
C ILE A 137 -19.64 14.16 -13.13
N SER A 138 -18.48 14.52 -13.72
CA SER A 138 -18.44 15.40 -14.89
C SER A 138 -19.12 14.78 -16.11
N LYS A 139 -19.00 13.46 -16.29
CA LYS A 139 -19.63 12.70 -17.37
C LYS A 139 -21.10 12.35 -17.12
N LEU A 140 -21.61 12.46 -15.90
CA LEU A 140 -23.04 12.24 -15.61
C LEU A 140 -23.98 13.28 -16.26
N GLU A 141 -23.46 14.46 -16.63
CA GLU A 141 -24.21 15.52 -17.30
C GLU A 141 -24.26 15.35 -18.82
N GLU A 142 -23.41 14.49 -19.39
CA GLU A 142 -23.35 14.25 -20.83
C GLU A 142 -24.62 13.56 -21.34
N LYS A 143 -25.17 14.07 -22.46
CA LYS A 143 -26.39 13.55 -23.11
C LYS A 143 -26.09 12.34 -24.00
N LYS A 144 -25.44 11.33 -23.42
CA LYS A 144 -25.06 10.07 -24.07
C LYS A 144 -25.18 8.94 -23.05
N PRO A 145 -25.68 7.74 -23.39
CA PRO A 145 -25.72 6.65 -22.43
C PRO A 145 -24.29 6.19 -22.13
N THR A 146 -23.98 5.94 -20.86
CA THR A 146 -22.59 5.66 -20.42
C THR A 146 -22.55 4.57 -19.37
N LEU A 147 -21.67 3.59 -19.59
CA LEU A 147 -21.25 2.56 -18.65
C LEU A 147 -19.87 2.92 -18.08
N PHE A 148 -19.79 3.13 -16.78
CA PHE A 148 -18.52 3.27 -16.07
C PHE A 148 -18.12 1.93 -15.48
N LEU A 149 -16.96 1.43 -15.90
CA LEU A 149 -16.36 0.21 -15.37
C LEU A 149 -15.19 0.61 -14.44
N ILE A 150 -15.42 0.60 -13.13
CA ILE A 150 -14.43 0.98 -12.11
C ILE A 150 -13.79 -0.28 -11.53
N GLU A 151 -12.54 -0.53 -11.89
CA GLU A 151 -11.78 -1.71 -11.54
C GLU A 151 -10.71 -1.41 -10.49
N ALA A 152 -10.62 -2.22 -9.44
CA ALA A 152 -9.50 -2.17 -8.50
C ALA A 152 -9.25 -3.51 -7.81
N ALA A 153 -8.06 -3.71 -7.24
CA ALA A 153 -7.81 -4.85 -6.38
C ALA A 153 -8.62 -4.79 -5.07
N ALA A 154 -8.64 -5.88 -4.30
CA ALA A 154 -9.23 -5.86 -2.97
C ALA A 154 -8.49 -4.86 -2.07
N GLY A 155 -9.21 -4.07 -1.28
CA GLY A 155 -8.60 -3.06 -0.40
C GLY A 155 -8.25 -1.72 -1.05
N PHE A 156 -8.31 -1.58 -2.37
CA PHE A 156 -7.94 -0.33 -3.08
C PHE A 156 -9.06 0.73 -3.09
N GLY A 157 -10.17 0.51 -2.38
CA GLY A 157 -11.22 1.50 -2.20
C GLY A 157 -12.37 1.50 -3.23
N LYS A 158 -12.67 0.36 -3.88
CA LYS A 158 -13.82 0.22 -4.81
C LYS A 158 -15.15 0.65 -4.19
N THR A 159 -15.53 0.00 -3.10
CA THR A 159 -16.77 0.31 -2.37
C THR A 159 -16.77 1.74 -1.85
N CYS A 160 -15.64 2.23 -1.32
CA CYS A 160 -15.50 3.63 -0.91
C CYS A 160 -15.80 4.58 -2.09
N THR A 161 -15.27 4.28 -3.29
CA THR A 161 -15.50 5.06 -4.51
C THR A 161 -16.99 5.06 -4.90
N ALA A 162 -17.68 3.91 -4.83
CA ALA A 162 -19.12 3.84 -5.11
C ALA A 162 -19.95 4.71 -4.16
N PHE A 163 -19.65 4.67 -2.86
CA PHE A 163 -20.32 5.50 -1.85
C PHE A 163 -19.99 6.99 -1.99
N GLU A 164 -18.77 7.36 -2.37
CA GLU A 164 -18.43 8.76 -2.65
C GLU A 164 -19.12 9.29 -3.91
N ILE A 165 -19.27 8.46 -4.95
CA ILE A 165 -20.06 8.82 -6.13
C ILE A 165 -21.53 9.02 -5.73
N LEU A 166 -22.10 8.10 -4.93
CA LEU A 166 -23.45 8.24 -4.38
C LEU A 166 -23.62 9.59 -3.67
N LYS A 167 -22.75 9.89 -2.68
CA LYS A 167 -22.79 11.14 -1.92
C LYS A 167 -22.68 12.37 -2.83
N SER A 168 -21.77 12.34 -3.80
CA SER A 168 -21.55 13.44 -4.73
C SER A 168 -22.78 13.69 -5.62
N ILE A 169 -23.46 12.63 -6.09
CA ILE A 169 -24.72 12.77 -6.83
C ILE A 169 -25.81 13.41 -5.96
N LEU A 170 -25.99 12.93 -4.73
CA LEU A 170 -27.02 13.43 -3.81
C LEU A 170 -26.87 14.93 -3.50
N ASN A 171 -25.62 15.39 -3.36
CA ASN A 171 -25.27 16.78 -3.05
C ASN A 171 -25.32 17.71 -4.25
N ARG A 172 -24.98 17.23 -5.46
CA ARG A 172 -24.86 18.07 -6.66
C ARG A 172 -26.17 18.21 -7.44
N TYR A 173 -27.04 17.20 -7.43
CA TYR A 173 -28.21 17.17 -8.31
C TYR A 173 -29.53 17.11 -7.55
N ASP A 174 -30.40 18.09 -7.75
CA ASP A 174 -31.76 18.10 -7.17
C ASP A 174 -32.78 17.26 -7.92
N SER A 175 -32.43 16.80 -9.12
CA SER A 175 -33.32 16.05 -10.02
C SER A 175 -32.80 14.65 -10.34
N LYS A 176 -31.81 14.13 -9.59
CA LYS A 176 -31.31 12.77 -9.75
C LYS A 176 -31.41 12.02 -8.43
N ILE A 177 -31.81 10.75 -8.50
CA ILE A 177 -31.80 9.82 -7.36
C ILE A 177 -31.12 8.54 -7.80
N PRO A 178 -29.96 8.19 -7.24
CA PRO A 178 -29.31 6.94 -7.59
C PRO A 178 -30.12 5.70 -7.15
N LEU A 179 -30.14 4.67 -7.99
CA LEU A 179 -30.40 3.30 -7.55
C LEU A 179 -29.06 2.70 -7.13
N PHE A 180 -28.85 2.53 -5.83
CA PHE A 180 -27.60 2.01 -5.26
C PHE A 180 -27.80 0.58 -4.75
N THR A 181 -26.92 -0.34 -5.16
CA THR A 181 -26.99 -1.75 -4.78
C THR A 181 -25.60 -2.31 -4.47
N GLU A 182 -25.47 -2.96 -3.31
CA GLU A 182 -24.33 -3.80 -2.96
C GLU A 182 -24.61 -5.25 -3.37
N LEU A 183 -23.96 -5.73 -4.43
CA LEU A 183 -24.22 -7.05 -5.00
C LEU A 183 -23.77 -8.20 -4.07
N ALA A 184 -22.86 -7.92 -3.13
CA ALA A 184 -22.48 -8.85 -2.07
C ALA A 184 -23.66 -9.35 -1.22
N ARG A 185 -24.76 -8.59 -1.11
CA ARG A 185 -25.97 -9.00 -0.37
C ARG A 185 -26.84 -10.00 -1.14
N ASN A 186 -26.71 -10.01 -2.46
CA ASN A 186 -27.57 -10.76 -3.38
C ASN A 186 -26.87 -11.95 -4.01
N ARG A 187 -25.80 -12.47 -3.36
CA ARG A 187 -25.08 -13.67 -3.80
C ARG A 187 -26.06 -14.75 -4.22
N GLY A 188 -27.10 -15.01 -3.41
CA GLY A 188 -28.19 -15.98 -3.59
C GLY A 188 -28.82 -16.15 -4.98
N ALA A 189 -28.92 -15.08 -5.77
CA ALA A 189 -29.76 -15.06 -6.97
C ALA A 189 -29.10 -15.73 -8.19
N LYS A 190 -29.91 -16.41 -9.02
CA LYS A 190 -29.44 -17.13 -10.21
C LYS A 190 -29.41 -16.28 -11.49
N ILE A 191 -30.19 -15.20 -11.54
CA ILE A 191 -30.38 -14.37 -12.75
C ILE A 191 -30.32 -12.90 -12.33
N PHE A 192 -29.37 -12.16 -12.88
CA PHE A 192 -29.13 -10.74 -12.55
C PHE A 192 -30.35 -9.85 -12.79
N ARG A 193 -31.13 -10.12 -13.84
CA ARG A 193 -32.37 -9.37 -14.12
C ARG A 193 -33.36 -9.37 -12.96
N TYR A 194 -33.45 -10.48 -12.19
CA TYR A 194 -34.31 -10.52 -11.01
C TYR A 194 -33.71 -9.79 -9.82
N VAL A 195 -32.38 -9.77 -9.67
CA VAL A 195 -31.69 -8.96 -8.65
C VAL A 195 -32.01 -7.48 -8.84
N LEU A 196 -31.87 -6.99 -10.08
CA LEU A 196 -32.16 -5.59 -10.37
C LEU A 196 -33.64 -5.23 -10.13
N LEU A 197 -34.56 -6.13 -10.49
CA LEU A 197 -35.99 -5.92 -10.24
C LEU A 197 -36.30 -5.88 -8.73
N ASP A 198 -35.73 -6.80 -7.96
CA ASP A 198 -35.91 -6.85 -6.50
C ASP A 198 -35.35 -5.57 -5.84
N GLU A 199 -34.21 -5.07 -6.29
CA GLU A 199 -33.61 -3.83 -5.79
C GLU A 199 -34.41 -2.57 -6.20
N ILE A 200 -35.00 -2.56 -7.40
CA ILE A 200 -35.95 -1.52 -7.82
C ILE A 200 -37.17 -1.52 -6.90
N ASP A 201 -37.79 -2.68 -6.69
CA ASP A 201 -39.01 -2.81 -5.88
C ASP A 201 -38.72 -2.49 -4.40
N ARG A 202 -37.52 -2.82 -3.89
CA ARG A 202 -37.08 -2.44 -2.55
C ARG A 202 -36.81 -0.94 -2.42
N SER A 203 -36.19 -0.34 -3.42
CA SER A 203 -35.82 1.09 -3.41
C SER A 203 -37.03 2.00 -3.66
N PHE A 204 -37.98 1.55 -4.47
CA PHE A 204 -39.15 2.31 -4.93
C PHE A 204 -40.44 1.47 -4.87
N PRO A 205 -40.88 1.02 -3.68
CA PRO A 205 -41.95 0.03 -3.53
C PRO A 205 -43.34 0.49 -3.99
N SER A 206 -43.55 1.80 -4.11
CA SER A 206 -44.81 2.39 -4.56
C SER A 206 -44.85 2.67 -6.06
N LEU A 207 -43.75 2.45 -6.77
CA LEU A 207 -43.61 2.76 -8.20
C LEU A 207 -43.62 1.49 -9.03
N SER A 208 -44.14 1.59 -10.25
CA SER A 208 -44.02 0.48 -11.19
C SER A 208 -42.56 0.34 -11.65
N SER A 209 -42.07 -0.90 -11.69
CA SER A 209 -40.74 -1.24 -12.26
C SER A 209 -40.54 -0.66 -13.67
N LYS A 210 -41.61 -0.54 -14.47
CA LYS A 210 -41.57 0.07 -15.82
C LYS A 210 -41.27 1.58 -15.77
N LEU A 211 -41.89 2.31 -14.85
CA LEU A 211 -41.63 3.74 -14.66
C LEU A 211 -40.19 3.96 -14.22
N VAL A 212 -39.70 3.18 -13.24
CA VAL A 212 -38.32 3.28 -12.75
C VAL A 212 -37.31 3.00 -13.87
N ARG A 213 -37.51 1.94 -14.66
CA ARG A 213 -36.66 1.67 -15.84
C ARG A 213 -36.66 2.81 -16.85
N THR A 214 -37.81 3.44 -17.08
CA THR A 214 -37.90 4.60 -17.99
C THR A 214 -37.09 5.78 -17.46
N GLU A 215 -37.12 6.03 -16.15
CA GLU A 215 -36.35 7.10 -15.51
C GLU A 215 -34.85 6.79 -15.38
N ILE A 216 -34.47 5.50 -15.31
CA ILE A 216 -33.08 5.06 -15.50
C ILE A 216 -32.60 5.43 -16.90
N GLN A 217 -33.37 5.06 -17.94
CA GLN A 217 -33.05 5.39 -19.34
C GLN A 217 -33.00 6.91 -19.58
N ASN A 218 -33.91 7.67 -18.98
CA ASN A 218 -33.90 9.13 -19.07
C ASN A 218 -32.70 9.78 -18.34
N GLY A 219 -31.97 9.04 -17.50
CA GLY A 219 -30.79 9.50 -16.76
C GLY A 219 -31.11 10.22 -15.44
N ASN A 220 -32.38 10.19 -15.00
CA ASN A 220 -32.83 10.75 -13.71
C ASN A 220 -32.56 9.77 -12.55
N VAL A 221 -32.42 8.48 -12.86
CA VAL A 221 -32.02 7.43 -11.91
C VAL A 221 -30.70 6.78 -12.36
N PRO A 222 -29.54 7.36 -12.02
CA PRO A 222 -28.25 6.71 -12.23
C PRO A 222 -28.18 5.39 -11.44
N VAL A 223 -27.64 4.33 -12.03
CA VAL A 223 -27.51 3.03 -11.36
C VAL A 223 -26.07 2.85 -10.87
N ILE A 224 -25.88 2.49 -9.61
CA ILE A 224 -24.59 2.21 -8.99
C ILE A 224 -24.62 0.77 -8.46
N LEU A 225 -23.77 -0.09 -9.02
CA LEU A 225 -23.66 -1.50 -8.69
C LEU A 225 -22.28 -1.76 -8.09
N ASP A 226 -22.23 -1.98 -6.77
CA ASP A 226 -20.98 -2.26 -6.07
C ASP A 226 -20.71 -3.78 -5.96
N GLY A 227 -19.51 -4.21 -6.38
CA GLY A 227 -19.03 -5.59 -6.21
C GLY A 227 -19.59 -6.57 -7.24
N PHE A 228 -19.52 -6.25 -8.53
CA PHE A 228 -20.02 -7.11 -9.61
C PHE A 228 -19.33 -8.49 -9.68
N ASP A 229 -18.06 -8.57 -9.29
CA ASP A 229 -17.30 -9.81 -9.17
C ASP A 229 -17.93 -10.83 -8.20
N GLU A 230 -18.65 -10.36 -7.18
CA GLU A 230 -19.30 -11.22 -6.18
C GLU A 230 -20.43 -12.08 -6.77
N LEU A 231 -20.96 -11.74 -7.95
CA LEU A 231 -21.93 -12.54 -8.68
C LEU A 231 -21.28 -13.57 -9.61
N LEU A 232 -20.01 -13.39 -9.97
CA LEU A 232 -19.28 -14.23 -10.92
C LEU A 232 -18.65 -15.47 -10.26
N HIS A 233 -18.24 -15.38 -8.99
CA HIS A 233 -17.59 -16.46 -8.22
C HIS A 233 -18.50 -17.65 -7.83
N ARG A 234 -19.65 -17.85 -8.50
CA ARG A 234 -20.65 -18.86 -8.14
C ARG A 234 -20.60 -20.16 -8.93
N ARG A 235 -19.81 -20.24 -9.99
CA ARG A 235 -19.67 -21.46 -10.78
C ARG A 235 -18.27 -22.00 -10.51
N ASP A 236 -18.16 -23.20 -9.94
CA ASP A 236 -16.90 -23.92 -9.66
C ASP A 236 -16.07 -24.25 -10.94
N ASP A 237 -16.48 -23.69 -12.08
CA ASP A 237 -15.99 -23.95 -13.43
C ASP A 237 -15.25 -22.71 -13.99
N GLY A 238 -14.33 -22.12 -13.21
CA GLY A 238 -13.50 -20.99 -13.65
C GLY A 238 -14.26 -19.68 -13.97
N GLU A 239 -13.52 -18.57 -14.04
CA GLU A 239 -14.06 -17.28 -14.48
C GLU A 239 -14.23 -17.26 -16.01
N THR A 240 -15.32 -17.83 -16.52
CA THR A 240 -15.67 -17.76 -17.94
C THR A 240 -16.62 -16.60 -18.26
N TYR A 241 -16.36 -15.89 -19.36
CA TYR A 241 -17.15 -14.76 -19.83
C TYR A 241 -18.62 -15.12 -20.11
N GLU A 242 -18.92 -16.38 -20.49
CA GLU A 242 -20.27 -16.94 -20.62
C GLU A 242 -21.15 -16.73 -19.36
N ASN A 243 -20.53 -16.58 -18.19
CA ASN A 243 -21.25 -16.32 -16.94
C ASN A 243 -21.61 -14.84 -16.76
N ALA A 244 -20.78 -13.93 -17.29
CA ALA A 244 -20.93 -12.48 -17.18
C ALA A 244 -21.80 -11.89 -18.30
N GLU A 245 -21.75 -12.46 -19.50
CA GLU A 245 -22.45 -11.98 -20.70
C GLU A 245 -23.94 -11.70 -20.47
N PRO A 246 -24.76 -12.63 -19.89
CA PRO A 246 -26.19 -12.35 -19.68
C PRO A 246 -26.45 -11.17 -18.72
N MET A 247 -25.50 -10.89 -17.82
CA MET A 247 -25.59 -9.75 -16.90
C MET A 247 -25.24 -8.45 -17.61
N LEU A 248 -24.19 -8.46 -18.43
CA LEU A 248 -23.80 -7.32 -19.27
C LEU A 248 -24.90 -6.96 -20.28
N GLU A 249 -25.55 -7.95 -20.89
CA GLU A 249 -26.72 -7.74 -21.76
C GLU A 249 -27.88 -7.07 -21.02
N THR A 250 -28.16 -7.51 -19.79
CA THR A 250 -29.20 -6.87 -18.95
C THR A 250 -28.85 -5.40 -18.65
N ILE A 251 -27.56 -5.08 -18.49
CA ILE A 251 -27.09 -3.70 -18.30
C ILE A 251 -27.18 -2.92 -19.63
N GLY A 252 -26.82 -3.53 -20.75
CA GLY A 252 -26.98 -2.98 -22.10
C GLY A 252 -28.42 -2.56 -22.41
N GLU A 253 -29.41 -3.39 -22.03
CA GLU A 253 -30.84 -3.06 -22.18
C GLU A 253 -31.26 -1.77 -21.42
N LEU A 254 -30.55 -1.41 -20.34
CA LEU A 254 -30.80 -0.18 -19.57
C LEU A 254 -30.09 1.02 -20.17
N LEU A 255 -28.98 0.81 -20.88
CA LEU A 255 -28.11 1.84 -21.44
C LEU A 255 -28.67 2.44 -22.72
N SER A 256 -29.80 3.14 -22.61
CA SER A 256 -30.38 3.90 -23.71
C SER A 256 -30.65 5.35 -23.31
N LYS A 257 -30.80 6.23 -24.31
CA LYS A 257 -30.99 7.69 -24.16
C LYS A 257 -29.87 8.35 -23.34
N ASN A 258 -30.08 8.63 -22.05
CA ASN A 258 -29.13 9.34 -21.18
C ASN A 258 -28.74 8.51 -19.95
N ALA A 259 -29.03 7.20 -19.96
CA ALA A 259 -28.74 6.29 -18.88
C ALA A 259 -27.28 6.36 -18.42
N LYS A 260 -27.08 6.20 -17.11
CA LYS A 260 -25.75 6.14 -16.49
C LYS A 260 -25.70 4.95 -15.57
N VAL A 261 -24.83 3.99 -15.88
CA VAL A 261 -24.60 2.81 -15.05
C VAL A 261 -23.15 2.83 -14.60
N ILE A 262 -22.92 2.71 -13.29
CA ILE A 262 -21.60 2.69 -12.66
C ILE A 262 -21.43 1.34 -12.00
N LEU A 263 -20.40 0.60 -12.39
CA LEU A 263 -20.12 -0.74 -11.92
C LEU A 263 -18.74 -0.76 -11.28
N THR A 264 -18.65 -1.24 -10.04
CA THR A 264 -17.37 -1.53 -9.40
C THR A 264 -17.11 -3.03 -9.43
N THR A 265 -15.86 -3.42 -9.72
CA THR A 265 -15.48 -4.83 -9.81
C THR A 265 -14.00 -5.03 -9.50
N ARG A 266 -13.62 -6.23 -9.05
CA ARG A 266 -12.21 -6.65 -9.12
C ARG A 266 -11.72 -6.67 -10.56
N ARG A 267 -10.40 -6.53 -10.70
CA ARG A 267 -9.72 -6.85 -11.96
C ARG A 267 -9.86 -8.37 -12.17
N THR A 268 -10.63 -8.75 -13.18
CA THR A 268 -10.88 -10.15 -13.55
C THR A 268 -10.48 -10.36 -14.99
N ALA A 269 -10.08 -11.58 -15.35
CA ALA A 269 -9.69 -11.91 -16.71
C ALA A 269 -10.83 -11.68 -17.72
N ILE A 270 -12.08 -11.75 -17.25
CA ILE A 270 -13.30 -11.53 -18.03
C ILE A 270 -13.29 -10.18 -18.74
N PHE A 271 -12.84 -9.10 -18.08
CA PHE A 271 -12.81 -7.75 -18.67
C PHE A 271 -11.55 -7.46 -19.50
N ASP A 272 -10.60 -8.39 -19.55
CA ASP A 272 -9.38 -8.29 -20.35
C ASP A 272 -9.34 -9.31 -21.52
N GLY A 273 -10.39 -10.12 -21.67
CA GLY A 273 -10.52 -11.12 -22.74
C GLY A 273 -11.08 -10.56 -24.04
N ASP A 274 -10.79 -11.26 -25.14
CA ASP A 274 -11.24 -10.89 -26.50
C ASP A 274 -12.78 -10.80 -26.59
N GLU A 275 -13.51 -11.70 -25.92
CA GLU A 275 -14.99 -11.73 -25.94
C GLU A 275 -15.61 -10.44 -25.37
N PHE A 276 -15.01 -9.86 -24.33
CA PHE A 276 -15.48 -8.57 -23.79
C PHE A 276 -15.16 -7.41 -24.74
N HIS A 277 -14.01 -7.46 -25.41
CA HIS A 277 -13.67 -6.48 -26.43
C HIS A 277 -14.63 -6.54 -27.63
N GLU A 278 -15.00 -7.73 -28.09
CA GLU A 278 -16.02 -7.92 -29.12
C GLU A 278 -17.38 -7.37 -28.69
N TRP A 279 -17.76 -7.56 -27.41
CA TRP A 279 -18.99 -7.00 -26.85
C TRP A 279 -18.97 -5.46 -26.76
N ILE A 280 -17.83 -4.86 -26.39
CA ILE A 280 -17.63 -3.41 -26.42
C ILE A 280 -17.81 -2.88 -27.85
N GLU A 281 -17.19 -3.54 -28.82
CA GLU A 281 -17.25 -3.12 -30.23
C GLU A 281 -18.66 -3.26 -30.81
N SER A 282 -19.38 -4.33 -30.48
CA SER A 282 -20.75 -4.55 -30.97
C SER A 282 -21.75 -3.52 -30.44
N HIS A 283 -21.48 -2.94 -29.26
CA HIS A 283 -22.31 -1.89 -28.63
C HIS A 283 -21.72 -0.47 -28.74
N GLY A 284 -20.66 -0.28 -29.54
CA GLY A 284 -19.94 1.00 -29.62
C GLY A 284 -20.80 2.17 -30.11
N ASP A 285 -21.84 1.88 -30.91
CA ASP A 285 -22.81 2.86 -31.39
C ASP A 285 -23.98 3.08 -30.41
N ASP A 286 -24.20 2.15 -29.48
CA ASP A 286 -25.33 2.18 -28.54
C ASP A 286 -25.03 3.02 -27.30
N PHE A 287 -23.84 2.86 -26.70
CA PHE A 287 -23.42 3.59 -25.50
C PHE A 287 -21.91 3.74 -25.36
N GLU A 288 -21.49 4.71 -24.55
CA GLU A 288 -20.08 4.91 -24.20
C GLU A 288 -19.67 3.99 -23.05
N ILE A 289 -18.48 3.41 -23.17
CA ILE A 289 -17.85 2.67 -22.08
C ILE A 289 -16.63 3.47 -21.62
N VAL A 290 -16.55 3.72 -20.31
CA VAL A 290 -15.45 4.43 -19.67
C VAL A 290 -14.82 3.50 -18.65
N ARG A 291 -13.64 2.97 -18.97
CA ARG A 291 -12.92 2.04 -18.09
C ARG A 291 -11.94 2.78 -17.20
N ILE A 292 -12.15 2.72 -15.89
CA ILE A 292 -11.35 3.37 -14.85
C ILE A 292 -10.66 2.31 -14.01
N ARG A 293 -9.33 2.30 -13.99
CA ARG A 293 -8.51 1.38 -13.19
C ARG A 293 -7.85 2.11 -12.05
N ILE A 294 -8.33 1.87 -10.83
CA ILE A 294 -7.76 2.45 -9.61
C ILE A 294 -6.48 1.69 -9.26
N ASN A 295 -5.42 2.45 -8.93
CA ASN A 295 -4.12 1.91 -8.50
C ASN A 295 -4.08 1.73 -6.98
N GLU A 296 -3.02 1.06 -6.52
CA GLU A 296 -2.74 0.98 -5.09
C GLU A 296 -2.49 2.39 -4.54
N PRO A 297 -3.19 2.81 -3.47
CA PRO A 297 -2.95 4.11 -2.88
C PRO A 297 -1.54 4.16 -2.28
N THR A 298 -0.79 5.17 -2.68
CA THR A 298 0.53 5.49 -2.13
C THR A 298 0.42 6.07 -0.72
N VAL A 299 1.51 6.05 0.05
CA VAL A 299 1.59 6.69 1.39
C VAL A 299 1.22 8.17 1.30
N THR A 300 1.65 8.85 0.24
CA THR A 300 1.36 10.26 -0.05
C THR A 300 -0.11 10.55 -0.36
N GLU A 301 -0.85 9.57 -0.91
CA GLU A 301 -2.29 9.68 -1.12
C GLU A 301 -3.08 9.32 0.15
N TRP A 302 -2.48 8.49 1.00
CA TRP A 302 -3.08 8.04 2.25
C TRP A 302 -3.03 9.09 3.35
N LEU A 303 -1.92 9.81 3.49
CA LEU A 303 -1.72 10.80 4.53
C LEU A 303 -1.63 12.22 3.95
N PRO A 304 -2.32 13.20 4.54
CA PRO A 304 -2.13 14.60 4.22
C PRO A 304 -0.66 15.04 4.34
N GLN A 305 -0.24 15.98 3.48
CA GLN A 305 1.16 16.45 3.40
C GLN A 305 1.70 16.96 4.75
N ASN A 306 0.87 17.65 5.54
CA ASN A 306 1.26 18.12 6.87
C ASN A 306 1.64 16.97 7.82
N ARG A 307 0.90 15.85 7.77
CA ARG A 307 1.18 14.67 8.61
C ARG A 307 2.46 13.96 8.18
N LEU A 308 2.70 13.88 6.87
CA LEU A 308 3.94 13.30 6.33
C LEU A 308 5.17 14.11 6.75
N MET A 309 5.11 15.43 6.63
CA MET A 309 6.19 16.31 7.08
C MET A 309 6.54 16.08 8.56
N LEU A 310 5.53 16.01 9.43
CA LEU A 310 5.74 15.75 10.86
C LEU A 310 6.34 14.36 11.14
N LEU A 311 5.92 13.32 10.40
CA LEU A 311 6.50 11.98 10.52
C LEU A 311 7.98 11.97 10.10
N HIS A 312 8.31 12.66 9.00
CA HIS A 312 9.69 12.79 8.53
C HIS A 312 10.57 13.61 9.49
N GLU A 313 10.06 14.70 10.05
CA GLU A 313 10.77 15.50 11.07
C GLU A 313 11.10 14.68 12.32
N LYS A 314 10.29 13.67 12.63
CA LYS A 314 10.48 12.74 13.75
C LYS A 314 11.23 11.47 13.36
N GLU A 315 11.75 11.39 12.13
CA GLU A 315 12.44 10.22 11.58
C GLU A 315 11.62 8.91 11.69
N PHE A 316 10.29 9.02 11.67
CA PHE A 316 9.41 7.86 11.67
C PHE A 316 9.42 7.22 10.27
N PRO A 317 9.80 5.93 10.12
CA PRO A 317 10.01 5.29 8.82
C PRO A 317 8.68 4.87 8.15
N ILE A 318 7.79 5.83 7.87
CA ILE A 318 6.43 5.55 7.38
C ILE A 318 6.41 4.84 6.02
N GLU A 319 7.41 5.07 5.16
CA GLU A 319 7.55 4.41 3.86
C GLU A 319 7.84 2.92 3.99
N THR A 320 8.59 2.52 5.01
CA THR A 320 8.91 1.11 5.28
C THR A 320 7.78 0.42 6.02
N LEU A 321 7.06 1.17 6.86
CA LEU A 321 5.98 0.67 7.71
C LEU A 321 4.60 0.78 7.08
N SER A 322 4.51 1.25 5.84
CA SER A 322 3.26 1.56 5.18
C SER A 322 2.39 0.30 5.04
N ASN A 323 1.38 0.21 5.88
CA ASN A 323 0.32 -0.79 5.81
C ASN A 323 -1.03 -0.06 5.83
N PRO A 324 -2.01 -0.46 5.00
CA PRO A 324 -3.35 0.14 4.99
C PRO A 324 -4.00 0.35 6.36
N VAL A 325 -3.77 -0.56 7.32
CA VAL A 325 -4.32 -0.45 8.69
C VAL A 325 -3.66 0.68 9.46
N LEU A 326 -2.33 0.75 9.47
CA LEU A 326 -1.57 1.83 10.12
C LEU A 326 -1.89 3.18 9.47
N LEU A 327 -1.86 3.23 8.14
CA LEU A 327 -2.12 4.46 7.40
C LEU A 327 -3.56 4.95 7.61
N SER A 328 -4.53 4.04 7.73
CA SER A 328 -5.92 4.41 8.05
C SER A 328 -6.05 4.95 9.47
N TYR A 329 -5.39 4.33 10.45
CA TYR A 329 -5.31 4.86 11.81
C TYR A 329 -4.73 6.27 11.82
N LEU A 330 -3.54 6.45 11.23
CA LEU A 330 -2.86 7.73 11.14
C LEU A 330 -3.60 8.76 10.29
N ARG A 331 -4.55 8.36 9.44
CA ARG A 331 -5.39 9.27 8.65
C ARG A 331 -6.63 9.73 9.42
N PHE A 332 -7.29 8.83 10.13
CA PHE A 332 -8.63 9.11 10.68
C PHE A 332 -8.61 9.73 12.07
N ILE A 333 -7.53 9.56 12.86
CA ILE A 333 -7.39 10.27 14.15
C ILE A 333 -7.35 11.79 13.94
N ASP A 334 -7.80 12.57 14.92
CA ASP A 334 -7.71 14.03 14.88
C ASP A 334 -6.26 14.53 15.05
N GLU A 335 -6.05 15.83 14.88
CA GLU A 335 -4.70 16.42 14.96
C GLU A 335 -4.08 16.26 16.36
N ASP A 336 -4.87 16.45 17.43
CA ASP A 336 -4.37 16.28 18.81
C ASP A 336 -3.94 14.84 19.09
N ALA A 337 -4.72 13.84 18.67
CA ALA A 337 -4.35 12.44 18.80
C ALA A 337 -3.16 12.07 17.90
N PHE A 338 -3.06 12.67 16.71
CA PHE A 338 -1.91 12.48 15.82
C PHE A 338 -0.63 13.03 16.45
N ASP A 339 -0.65 14.25 16.96
CA ASP A 339 0.49 14.89 17.63
C ASP A 339 0.95 14.08 18.86
N ASN A 340 0.01 13.54 19.63
CA ASN A 340 0.34 12.65 20.74
C ASN A 340 0.97 11.33 20.25
N ALA A 341 0.42 10.74 19.19
CA ALA A 341 0.91 9.49 18.63
C ALA A 341 2.34 9.63 18.09
N ILE A 342 2.67 10.70 17.36
CA ILE A 342 4.03 10.91 16.83
C ILE A 342 5.06 11.22 17.92
N ASN A 343 4.62 11.74 19.07
CA ASN A 343 5.50 11.99 20.22
C ASN A 343 5.74 10.71 21.06
N ASP A 344 4.92 9.69 20.90
CA ASP A 344 5.12 8.35 21.47
C ASP A 344 5.12 7.28 20.37
N PRO A 345 6.25 7.10 19.65
CA PRO A 345 6.36 6.13 18.56
C PRO A 345 6.06 4.69 18.98
N ASP A 346 6.26 4.35 20.27
CA ASP A 346 5.96 3.03 20.78
C ASP A 346 4.46 2.73 20.75
N SER A 347 3.64 3.74 21.06
CA SER A 347 2.18 3.67 21.01
C SER A 347 1.65 3.44 19.60
N ILE A 348 2.28 4.05 18.57
CA ILE A 348 1.88 3.85 17.16
C ILE A 348 1.96 2.37 16.78
N VAL A 349 3.09 1.72 17.09
CA VAL A 349 3.27 0.31 16.73
C VAL A 349 2.36 -0.60 17.56
N GLU A 350 2.16 -0.31 18.86
CA GLU A 350 1.21 -1.06 19.68
C GLU A 350 -0.23 -0.95 19.14
N LYS A 351 -0.62 0.25 18.71
CA LYS A 351 -1.93 0.50 18.13
C LYS A 351 -2.10 -0.20 16.78
N TYR A 352 -1.05 -0.23 15.95
CA TYR A 352 -1.04 -1.00 14.70
C TYR A 352 -1.40 -2.47 14.93
N PHE A 353 -0.69 -3.14 15.84
CA PHE A 353 -0.95 -4.55 16.12
C PHE A 353 -2.33 -4.77 16.74
N THR A 354 -2.73 -3.94 17.71
CA THR A 354 -4.03 -4.06 18.39
C THR A 354 -5.18 -3.90 17.40
N THR A 355 -5.17 -2.87 16.55
CA THR A 355 -6.20 -2.65 15.53
C THR A 355 -6.20 -3.74 14.46
N MET A 356 -5.04 -4.31 14.12
CA MET A 356 -4.96 -5.46 13.22
C MET A 356 -5.65 -6.70 13.83
N PHE A 357 -5.40 -7.01 15.11
CA PHE A 357 -6.06 -8.14 15.78
C PHE A 357 -7.56 -7.95 15.97
N GLU A 358 -7.99 -6.74 16.34
CA GLU A 358 -9.42 -6.39 16.45
C GLU A 358 -10.14 -6.59 15.10
N ARG A 359 -9.50 -6.18 14.00
CA ARG A 359 -10.01 -6.42 12.65
C ARG A 359 -10.12 -7.93 12.34
N GLU A 360 -9.14 -8.73 12.75
CA GLU A 360 -9.15 -10.17 12.54
C GLU A 360 -10.23 -10.89 13.35
N GLN A 361 -10.56 -10.41 14.56
CA GLN A 361 -11.72 -10.91 15.33
C GLN A 361 -13.01 -10.82 14.50
N ILE A 362 -13.23 -9.69 13.82
CA ILE A 362 -14.43 -9.45 13.01
C ILE A 362 -14.35 -10.22 11.69
N ARG A 363 -13.21 -10.15 10.98
CA ARG A 363 -13.05 -10.74 9.64
C ARG A 363 -13.17 -12.26 9.65
N GLN A 364 -12.58 -12.90 10.65
CA GLN A 364 -12.53 -14.36 10.75
C GLN A 364 -13.51 -14.92 11.77
N ASP A 365 -14.28 -14.07 12.46
CA ASP A 365 -15.14 -14.45 13.58
C ASP A 365 -14.34 -15.24 14.64
N ILE A 366 -13.29 -14.61 15.16
CA ILE A 366 -12.41 -15.17 16.19
C ILE A 366 -12.65 -14.46 17.52
N HIS A 367 -13.05 -15.20 18.54
CA HIS A 367 -13.21 -14.72 19.91
C HIS A 367 -11.90 -14.85 20.73
N LEU A 368 -10.80 -14.27 20.23
CA LEU A 368 -9.50 -14.19 20.92
C LEU A 368 -9.14 -12.73 21.11
N LYS A 369 -8.79 -12.32 22.32
CA LYS A 369 -8.38 -10.94 22.61
C LYS A 369 -7.11 -10.58 21.82
N PRO A 370 -6.88 -9.30 21.49
CA PRO A 370 -5.65 -8.86 20.83
C PRO A 370 -4.37 -9.36 21.51
N SER A 371 -4.33 -9.35 22.84
CA SER A 371 -3.19 -9.88 23.61
C SER A 371 -2.98 -11.39 23.42
N GLU A 372 -4.05 -12.17 23.29
CA GLU A 372 -3.98 -13.62 23.09
C GLU A 372 -3.47 -13.94 21.67
N GLN A 373 -3.98 -13.23 20.66
CA GLN A 373 -3.49 -13.33 19.28
C GLN A 373 -2.00 -12.95 19.17
N TYR A 374 -1.60 -11.88 19.85
CA TYR A 374 -0.20 -11.44 19.89
C TYR A 374 0.72 -12.53 20.45
N GLN A 375 0.36 -13.15 21.57
CA GLN A 375 1.16 -14.22 22.17
C GLN A 375 1.24 -15.47 21.28
N ILE A 376 0.15 -15.82 20.59
CA ILE A 376 0.13 -16.93 19.64
C ILE A 376 1.12 -16.66 18.49
N LEU A 377 1.06 -15.48 17.86
CA LEU A 377 1.96 -15.15 16.76
C LEU A 377 3.41 -15.00 17.22
N LYS A 378 3.64 -14.44 18.41
CA LYS A 378 4.97 -14.41 19.04
C LYS A 378 5.54 -15.81 19.23
N SER A 379 4.72 -16.80 19.60
CA SER A 379 5.17 -18.19 19.75
C SER A 379 5.66 -18.81 18.43
N ILE A 380 5.08 -18.39 17.29
CA ILE A 380 5.53 -18.79 15.96
C ILE A 380 6.90 -18.16 15.67
N ALA A 381 7.06 -16.86 15.90
CA ALA A 381 8.35 -16.19 15.74
C ALA A 381 9.44 -16.80 16.63
N LYS A 382 9.07 -17.19 17.86
CA LYS A 382 9.97 -17.91 18.76
C LYS A 382 10.41 -19.26 18.19
N ASP A 383 9.48 -20.09 17.72
CA ASP A 383 9.81 -21.37 17.08
C ASP A 383 10.68 -21.17 15.82
N MET A 384 10.39 -20.15 15.01
CA MET A 384 11.19 -19.72 13.87
C MET A 384 12.64 -19.39 14.26
N THR A 385 12.82 -18.58 15.31
CA THR A 385 14.16 -18.22 15.80
C THR A 385 14.93 -19.41 16.37
N GLU A 386 14.26 -20.30 17.13
CA GLU A 386 14.90 -21.46 17.77
C GLU A 386 15.29 -22.55 16.75
N LYS A 387 14.48 -22.74 15.70
CA LYS A 387 14.71 -23.78 14.66
C LYS A 387 15.29 -23.24 13.36
N ASN A 388 15.52 -21.93 13.29
CA ASN A 388 16.19 -21.23 12.21
C ASN A 388 15.50 -21.34 10.82
N TYR A 389 14.19 -21.10 10.78
CA TYR A 389 13.38 -21.02 9.57
C TYR A 389 12.51 -19.75 9.55
N THR A 390 12.12 -19.27 8.36
CA THR A 390 11.28 -18.06 8.20
C THR A 390 9.88 -18.36 7.65
N ALA A 391 9.69 -19.53 7.04
CA ALA A 391 8.40 -20.02 6.55
C ALA A 391 8.31 -21.55 6.67
N GLU A 392 7.12 -22.07 6.98
CA GLU A 392 6.87 -23.51 7.12
C GLU A 392 5.44 -23.91 6.73
N SER A 393 5.19 -25.21 6.57
CA SER A 393 3.86 -25.71 6.21
C SER A 393 2.77 -25.31 7.21
N ARG A 394 1.52 -25.19 6.72
CA ARG A 394 0.37 -24.87 7.58
C ARG A 394 0.19 -25.89 8.69
N GLU A 395 0.39 -27.16 8.36
CA GLU A 395 0.25 -28.29 9.27
C GLU A 395 1.26 -28.16 10.41
N TYR A 396 2.50 -27.80 10.09
CA TYR A 396 3.56 -27.59 11.07
C TYR A 396 3.23 -26.40 11.99
N LEU A 397 2.90 -25.23 11.43
CA LEU A 397 2.55 -24.05 12.23
C LEU A 397 1.32 -24.28 13.10
N SER A 398 0.31 -25.01 12.60
CA SER A 398 -0.87 -25.41 13.40
C SER A 398 -0.45 -26.26 14.59
N GLY A 399 0.50 -27.19 14.40
CA GLY A 399 1.08 -27.98 15.48
C GLY A 399 1.81 -27.13 16.52
N VAL A 400 2.57 -26.12 16.11
CA VAL A 400 3.24 -25.17 17.02
C VAL A 400 2.21 -24.43 17.88
N ILE A 401 1.18 -23.84 17.25
CA ILE A 401 0.12 -23.11 17.96
C ILE A 401 -0.62 -24.04 18.93
N GLN A 402 -0.99 -25.23 18.47
CA GLN A 402 -1.72 -26.19 19.29
C GLN A 402 -0.92 -26.62 20.51
N ASN A 403 0.36 -26.94 20.35
CA ASN A 403 1.22 -27.37 21.45
C ASN A 403 1.41 -26.27 22.52
N ASN A 404 1.52 -25.01 22.09
CA ASN A 404 1.82 -23.89 22.98
C ASN A 404 0.57 -23.22 23.58
N HIS A 405 -0.59 -23.27 22.90
CA HIS A 405 -1.75 -22.44 23.23
C HIS A 405 -3.09 -23.19 23.29
N LEU A 406 -3.10 -24.53 23.39
CA LEU A 406 -4.34 -25.32 23.46
C LEU A 406 -5.35 -24.81 24.49
N ALA A 407 -4.89 -24.45 25.70
CA ALA A 407 -5.76 -23.96 26.76
C ALA A 407 -6.50 -22.66 26.37
N VAL A 408 -5.80 -21.73 25.72
CA VAL A 408 -6.36 -20.45 25.25
C VAL A 408 -7.39 -20.70 24.15
N LEU A 409 -7.11 -21.64 23.23
CA LEU A 409 -8.06 -22.03 22.18
C LEU A 409 -9.33 -22.64 22.77
N GLU A 410 -9.21 -23.53 23.75
CA GLU A 410 -10.38 -24.14 24.42
C GLU A 410 -11.19 -23.13 25.23
N GLU A 411 -10.56 -22.13 25.85
CA GLU A 411 -11.27 -21.03 26.50
C GLU A 411 -12.01 -20.15 25.50
N SER A 412 -11.37 -19.79 24.38
CA SER A 412 -12.01 -19.04 23.29
C SER A 412 -13.24 -19.78 22.76
N ARG A 413 -13.17 -21.10 22.52
CA ARG A 413 -14.30 -21.91 22.06
C ARG A 413 -15.53 -21.85 22.95
N LYS A 414 -15.35 -21.71 24.27
CA LYS A 414 -16.47 -21.61 25.22
C LYS A 414 -17.28 -20.33 25.08
N THR A 415 -16.69 -19.28 24.50
CA THR A 415 -17.37 -17.99 24.30
C THR A 415 -18.31 -17.98 23.10
N TYR A 416 -18.20 -18.96 22.18
CA TYR A 416 -19.13 -19.11 21.06
C TYR A 416 -20.43 -19.77 21.51
N ILE A 417 -21.53 -19.40 20.85
CA ILE A 417 -22.80 -20.10 20.95
C ILE A 417 -22.65 -21.54 20.42
N ALA A 418 -23.39 -22.49 21.00
CA ALA A 418 -23.20 -23.92 20.73
C ALA A 418 -23.30 -24.29 19.24
N GLU A 419 -24.16 -23.59 18.49
CA GLU A 419 -24.42 -23.82 17.06
C GLU A 419 -23.32 -23.29 16.14
N GLN A 420 -22.54 -22.29 16.58
CA GLN A 420 -21.47 -21.64 15.82
C GLN A 420 -20.08 -21.95 16.38
N ARG A 421 -19.99 -22.85 17.37
CA ARG A 421 -18.75 -23.14 18.06
C ARG A 421 -17.77 -23.85 17.12
N PRO A 422 -16.61 -23.23 16.81
CA PRO A 422 -15.67 -23.85 15.91
C PRO A 422 -14.97 -25.05 16.55
N THR A 423 -14.46 -25.95 15.71
CA THR A 423 -13.50 -26.98 16.13
C THR A 423 -12.13 -26.36 16.42
N ILE A 424 -11.25 -27.09 17.09
CA ILE A 424 -9.86 -26.62 17.29
C ILE A 424 -9.15 -26.47 15.94
N ASP A 425 -9.34 -27.43 15.03
CA ASP A 425 -8.76 -27.38 13.68
C ASP A 425 -9.26 -26.17 12.87
N GLU A 426 -10.54 -25.80 13.01
CA GLU A 426 -11.07 -24.58 12.40
C GLU A 426 -10.41 -23.32 12.97
N LEU A 427 -10.21 -23.24 14.30
CA LEU A 427 -9.50 -22.10 14.90
C LEU A 427 -8.04 -22.04 14.45
N LEU A 428 -7.34 -23.17 14.39
CA LEU A 428 -5.96 -23.25 13.90
C LEU A 428 -5.87 -22.82 12.44
N ASN A 429 -6.82 -23.22 11.60
CA ASN A 429 -6.91 -22.76 10.21
C ASN A 429 -7.14 -21.26 10.10
N LYS A 430 -7.99 -20.67 10.94
CA LYS A 430 -8.19 -19.21 10.97
C LYS A 430 -6.90 -18.48 11.39
N LEU A 431 -6.24 -18.96 12.45
CA LEU A 431 -4.99 -18.36 12.98
C LEU A 431 -3.80 -18.50 12.02
N THR A 432 -3.64 -19.63 11.32
CA THR A 432 -2.60 -19.79 10.28
C THR A 432 -2.95 -19.06 8.98
N GLY A 433 -4.20 -18.63 8.81
CA GLY A 433 -4.66 -17.72 7.75
C GLY A 433 -4.75 -16.25 8.19
N HIS A 434 -4.15 -15.89 9.32
CA HIS A 434 -4.17 -14.53 9.86
C HIS A 434 -3.54 -13.54 8.88
N ALA A 435 -4.06 -12.30 8.80
CA ALA A 435 -3.58 -11.28 7.87
C ALA A 435 -2.14 -10.77 8.09
N LEU A 436 -1.43 -11.29 9.09
CA LEU A 436 -0.02 -11.00 9.36
C LEU A 436 0.89 -12.15 8.89
N LEU A 437 0.30 -13.23 8.39
CA LEU A 437 0.97 -14.36 7.79
C LEU A 437 0.59 -14.41 6.31
N ASP A 438 1.56 -14.71 5.46
CA ASP A 438 1.35 -14.87 4.02
C ASP A 438 2.08 -16.10 3.49
N ARG A 439 1.68 -16.56 2.31
CA ARG A 439 2.39 -17.61 1.58
C ARG A 439 3.51 -16.95 0.79
N GLU A 440 4.73 -17.49 0.91
CA GLU A 440 5.81 -17.07 0.03
C GLU A 440 5.44 -17.37 -1.44
N SER A 441 5.79 -16.46 -2.35
CA SER A 441 5.29 -16.38 -3.73
C SER A 441 5.66 -17.57 -4.64
N ASP A 442 6.53 -18.47 -4.18
CA ASP A 442 6.83 -19.72 -4.85
C ASP A 442 5.98 -20.86 -4.24
N GLU A 443 5.27 -21.63 -5.07
CA GLU A 443 4.34 -22.72 -4.70
C GLU A 443 4.92 -23.81 -3.77
N LYS A 444 6.23 -23.75 -3.44
CA LYS A 444 6.95 -24.69 -2.57
C LYS A 444 7.35 -24.10 -1.22
N GLN A 445 7.13 -22.81 -0.98
CA GLN A 445 7.53 -22.16 0.26
C GLN A 445 6.33 -21.95 1.18
N GLY A 446 6.57 -22.14 2.47
CA GLY A 446 5.53 -22.24 3.49
C GLY A 446 4.81 -20.93 3.79
N ILE A 447 4.11 -20.92 4.91
CA ILE A 447 3.52 -19.74 5.51
C ILE A 447 4.60 -19.05 6.36
N GLY A 448 4.85 -17.78 6.09
CA GLY A 448 5.74 -16.90 6.85
C GLY A 448 5.02 -15.62 7.29
N PHE A 449 5.73 -14.71 7.95
CA PHE A 449 5.18 -13.38 8.23
C PHE A 449 5.12 -12.52 6.96
N VAL A 450 4.11 -11.65 6.88
CA VAL A 450 3.82 -10.84 5.68
C VAL A 450 4.97 -9.89 5.28
N ASN A 451 5.79 -9.45 6.24
CA ASN A 451 6.99 -8.64 5.99
C ASN A 451 7.98 -8.66 7.16
N ASP A 452 9.18 -8.13 6.93
CA ASP A 452 10.27 -8.05 7.90
C ASP A 452 9.93 -7.19 9.11
N PHE A 453 9.06 -6.18 8.97
CA PHE A 453 8.64 -5.38 10.11
C PHE A 453 7.85 -6.21 11.14
N VAL A 454 6.90 -7.01 10.66
CA VAL A 454 6.05 -7.85 11.50
C VAL A 454 6.88 -8.96 12.13
N LEU A 455 7.69 -9.67 11.33
CA LEU A 455 8.63 -10.69 11.82
C LEU A 455 9.56 -10.07 12.88
N GLY A 456 10.21 -8.97 12.54
CA GLY A 456 11.17 -8.28 13.38
C GLY A 456 10.60 -7.82 14.71
N ASN A 457 9.36 -7.35 14.75
CA ASN A 457 8.71 -6.97 16.01
C ASN A 457 8.58 -8.17 16.97
N PHE A 458 8.14 -9.33 16.47
CA PHE A 458 7.99 -10.53 17.31
C PHE A 458 9.34 -11.18 17.65
N CYS A 459 10.31 -11.16 16.73
CA CYS A 459 11.67 -11.61 16.99
C CYS A 459 12.34 -10.77 18.09
N ALA A 460 12.28 -9.44 17.98
CA ALA A 460 12.84 -8.55 18.99
C ALA A 460 12.22 -8.77 20.37
N ASP A 461 10.91 -8.93 20.44
CA ASP A 461 10.22 -9.25 21.70
C ASP A 461 10.61 -10.62 22.27
N THR A 462 11.01 -11.57 21.43
CA THR A 462 11.52 -12.88 21.84
C THR A 462 12.95 -12.76 22.35
N ILE A 463 13.79 -11.98 21.66
CA ILE A 463 15.17 -11.67 22.05
C ILE A 463 15.19 -10.96 23.41
N LEU A 464 14.32 -9.97 23.62
CA LEU A 464 14.23 -9.20 24.87
C LEU A 464 13.73 -10.01 26.07
N GLU A 465 13.08 -11.15 25.85
CA GLU A 465 12.73 -12.08 26.93
C GLU A 465 13.95 -12.88 27.44
N ASP A 466 15.02 -12.94 26.66
CA ASP A 466 16.26 -13.58 27.08
C ASP A 466 16.99 -12.71 28.11
N THR A 467 16.96 -13.16 29.37
CA THR A 467 17.59 -12.48 30.50
C THR A 467 19.05 -12.84 30.70
N SER A 468 19.61 -13.77 29.90
CA SER A 468 21.02 -14.17 30.00
C SER A 468 21.97 -13.06 29.56
N GLY A 469 21.53 -12.17 28.68
CA GLY A 469 22.38 -11.18 28.01
C GLY A 469 23.33 -11.78 26.97
N GLU A 470 23.22 -13.07 26.70
CA GLU A 470 24.07 -13.84 25.78
C GLU A 470 23.22 -14.51 24.70
N TRP A 471 22.12 -13.87 24.28
CA TRP A 471 21.28 -14.42 23.23
C TRP A 471 22.11 -14.64 21.96
N ILE A 472 21.94 -15.81 21.32
CA ILE A 472 22.59 -16.19 20.07
C ILE A 472 21.51 -16.53 19.04
N GLY A 473 21.56 -15.89 17.88
CA GLY A 473 20.71 -16.23 16.75
C GLY A 473 21.27 -15.80 15.41
N ASP A 474 20.59 -16.23 14.35
CA ASP A 474 20.96 -15.95 12.97
C ASP A 474 20.65 -14.49 12.60
N LEU A 475 21.51 -13.90 11.77
CA LEU A 475 21.34 -12.52 11.28
C LEU A 475 19.99 -12.30 10.57
N ARG A 476 19.44 -13.36 9.96
CA ARG A 476 18.11 -13.36 9.34
C ARG A 476 16.98 -12.96 10.28
N PHE A 477 17.17 -13.04 11.61
CA PHE A 477 16.19 -12.54 12.58
C PHE A 477 16.63 -11.23 13.27
N ILE A 478 17.94 -10.99 13.35
CA ILE A 478 18.51 -9.76 13.91
C ILE A 478 18.20 -8.56 13.01
N GLU A 479 18.41 -8.70 11.69
CA GLU A 479 18.17 -7.62 10.73
C GLU A 479 16.71 -7.14 10.73
N PRO A 480 15.68 -8.03 10.61
CA PRO A 480 14.29 -7.63 10.78
C PRO A 480 14.01 -6.98 12.14
N SER A 481 14.60 -7.49 13.23
CA SER A 481 14.42 -6.94 14.58
C SER A 481 14.91 -5.49 14.68
N ILE A 482 16.08 -5.20 14.12
CA ILE A 482 16.62 -3.83 14.05
C ILE A 482 15.70 -2.95 13.20
N LEU A 483 15.27 -3.43 12.04
CA LEU A 483 14.37 -2.70 11.15
C LEU A 483 13.06 -2.33 11.85
N ALA A 484 12.47 -3.28 12.60
CA ALA A 484 11.24 -3.05 13.35
C ALA A 484 11.41 -2.07 14.52
N TYR A 485 12.62 -2.01 15.10
CA TYR A 485 12.91 -1.14 16.23
C TYR A 485 13.35 0.27 15.82
N ASN A 486 13.62 0.52 14.54
CA ASN A 486 13.92 1.87 14.04
C ASN A 486 12.83 2.90 14.37
N SER A 487 11.56 2.48 14.41
CA SER A 487 10.42 3.32 14.76
C SER A 487 10.11 3.40 16.26
N ARG A 488 10.91 2.75 17.12
CA ARG A 488 10.68 2.70 18.57
C ARG A 488 11.41 3.82 19.31
N SER A 489 11.03 4.05 20.56
CA SER A 489 11.71 5.02 21.42
C SER A 489 13.20 4.69 21.61
N LYS A 490 14.04 5.71 21.85
CA LYS A 490 15.49 5.54 22.10
C LYS A 490 15.78 4.51 23.20
N ARG A 491 14.92 4.45 24.23
CA ARG A 491 15.03 3.47 25.31
C ARG A 491 14.88 2.04 24.79
N LYS A 492 13.81 1.74 24.04
CA LYS A 492 13.59 0.39 23.49
C LYS A 492 14.67 -0.01 22.49
N LYS A 493 15.17 0.93 21.67
CA LYS A 493 16.31 0.66 20.78
C LYS A 493 17.55 0.25 21.57
N LEU A 494 17.84 0.94 22.67
CA LEU A 494 18.96 0.62 23.56
C LEU A 494 18.76 -0.74 24.25
N ASP A 495 17.54 -1.05 24.70
CA ASP A 495 17.21 -2.34 25.29
C ASP A 495 17.48 -3.49 24.30
N LEU A 496 17.05 -3.34 23.04
CA LEU A 496 17.33 -4.32 21.99
C LEU A 496 18.82 -4.42 21.68
N TRP A 497 19.53 -3.30 21.57
CA TRP A 497 20.98 -3.27 21.36
C TRP A 497 21.72 -4.08 22.42
N ASN A 498 21.38 -3.87 23.69
CA ASN A 498 22.00 -4.60 24.80
C ASN A 498 21.73 -6.12 24.73
N ALA A 499 20.56 -6.53 24.24
CA ALA A 499 20.21 -7.94 24.09
C ALA A 499 20.92 -8.62 22.91
N ILE A 500 21.16 -7.91 21.80
CA ILE A 500 21.82 -8.48 20.61
C ILE A 500 23.33 -8.25 20.55
N LYS A 501 23.89 -7.37 21.37
CA LYS A 501 25.31 -7.00 21.32
C LYS A 501 26.24 -8.21 21.37
N PHE A 502 25.91 -9.21 22.20
CA PHE A 502 26.67 -10.44 22.30
C PHE A 502 26.62 -11.27 21.01
N SER A 503 25.42 -11.50 20.44
CA SER A 503 25.25 -12.13 19.12
C SER A 503 26.09 -11.44 18.05
N LEU A 504 26.07 -10.10 18.06
CA LEU A 504 26.80 -9.31 17.09
C LEU A 504 28.31 -9.45 17.22
N GLU A 505 28.90 -9.90 18.34
CA GLU A 505 30.35 -10.14 18.42
C GLU A 505 30.86 -11.13 17.37
N PHE A 506 29.99 -12.05 16.93
CA PHE A 506 30.28 -13.06 15.92
C PHE A 506 29.98 -12.62 14.48
N ALA A 507 29.34 -11.46 14.30
CA ALA A 507 28.98 -10.89 13.00
C ALA A 507 30.16 -10.19 12.30
N GLU A 508 30.02 -9.86 11.01
CA GLU A 508 31.03 -9.07 10.31
C GLU A 508 31.11 -7.63 10.87
N ALA A 509 32.27 -6.99 10.79
CA ALA A 509 32.46 -5.63 11.29
C ALA A 509 31.48 -4.62 10.67
N SER A 510 31.15 -4.76 9.38
CA SER A 510 30.14 -3.92 8.72
C SER A 510 28.77 -4.05 9.38
N GLU A 511 28.29 -5.26 9.64
CA GLU A 511 26.98 -5.55 10.24
C GLU A 511 26.90 -5.03 11.69
N LYS A 512 27.98 -5.21 12.45
CA LYS A 512 28.12 -4.68 13.82
C LYS A 512 27.95 -3.16 13.84
N ILE A 513 28.62 -2.45 12.93
CA ILE A 513 28.60 -0.99 12.85
C ILE A 513 27.23 -0.50 12.41
N GLU A 514 26.65 -1.07 11.37
CA GLU A 514 25.31 -0.69 10.90
C GLU A 514 24.25 -0.89 11.98
N SER A 515 24.31 -2.01 12.71
CA SER A 515 23.39 -2.32 13.80
C SER A 515 23.54 -1.33 14.96
N ALA A 516 24.78 -1.00 15.33
CA ALA A 516 25.07 -0.02 16.38
C ALA A 516 24.51 1.37 16.04
N ILE A 517 24.74 1.81 14.79
CA ILE A 517 24.27 3.13 14.31
C ILE A 517 22.73 3.17 14.29
N LYS A 518 22.06 2.15 13.74
CA LYS A 518 20.60 2.11 13.62
C LYS A 518 19.88 2.14 14.98
N LEU A 519 20.46 1.50 16.01
CA LEU A 519 19.83 1.41 17.33
C LEU A 519 20.29 2.49 18.32
N THR A 520 21.52 2.98 18.20
CA THR A 520 22.11 3.87 19.22
C THR A 520 22.57 5.23 18.72
N ASP A 521 22.43 5.50 17.42
CA ASP A 521 22.91 6.72 16.74
C ASP A 521 24.43 6.95 16.89
N GLU A 522 25.18 5.96 17.39
CA GLU A 522 26.62 6.05 17.68
C GLU A 522 27.30 4.69 17.41
N ILE A 523 28.62 4.71 17.16
CA ILE A 523 29.43 3.48 17.10
C ILE A 523 29.85 3.12 18.52
N ASN A 524 29.00 2.36 19.22
CA ASN A 524 29.17 1.98 20.62
C ASN A 524 29.95 0.67 20.82
N ILE A 525 30.95 0.43 19.97
CA ILE A 525 31.79 -0.77 19.97
C ILE A 525 33.25 -0.41 19.71
N GLU A 526 34.17 -1.16 20.32
CA GLU A 526 35.58 -1.11 19.92
C GLU A 526 35.77 -1.88 18.61
N ILE A 527 36.52 -1.29 17.67
CA ILE A 527 36.81 -1.92 16.39
C ILE A 527 38.33 -2.08 16.31
N LYS A 528 38.80 -3.33 16.23
CA LYS A 528 40.23 -3.63 16.21
C LYS A 528 40.56 -4.67 15.15
N ASN A 529 41.54 -4.37 14.31
CA ASN A 529 42.08 -5.30 13.32
C ASN A 529 41.03 -5.77 12.28
N GLU A 530 40.06 -4.92 11.95
CA GLU A 530 38.95 -5.26 11.05
C GLU A 530 39.12 -4.68 9.64
N THR A 531 38.43 -5.28 8.67
CA THR A 531 38.25 -4.70 7.33
C THR A 531 36.77 -4.51 7.05
N ILE A 532 36.38 -3.26 6.88
CA ILE A 532 34.99 -2.83 6.71
C ILE A 532 34.84 -2.38 5.26
N SER A 533 33.80 -2.86 4.59
CA SER A 533 33.58 -2.53 3.18
C SER A 533 32.14 -2.14 2.88
N ASP A 534 31.98 -1.23 1.92
CA ASP A 534 30.71 -0.89 1.26
C ASP A 534 29.61 -0.34 2.20
N ILE A 535 29.98 0.30 3.32
CA ILE A 535 29.02 0.93 4.25
C ILE A 535 28.86 2.44 4.00
N SER A 536 27.69 2.97 4.34
CA SER A 536 27.41 4.41 4.33
C SER A 536 27.10 4.90 5.74
N ILE A 537 27.92 5.82 6.25
CA ILE A 537 27.79 6.41 7.58
C ILE A 537 27.46 7.88 7.43
N SER A 538 26.42 8.36 8.12
CA SER A 538 25.97 9.75 8.01
C SER A 538 25.61 10.35 9.38
N ASN A 539 25.89 11.64 9.56
CA ASN A 539 25.43 12.48 10.70
C ASN A 539 25.85 11.99 12.11
N ILE A 540 27.03 11.37 12.26
CA ILE A 540 27.51 10.88 13.56
C ILE A 540 28.95 11.31 13.85
N ALA A 541 29.33 11.24 15.14
CA ALA A 541 30.72 11.35 15.56
C ALA A 541 31.34 9.95 15.71
N ILE A 542 32.37 9.67 14.92
CA ILE A 542 33.15 8.42 14.97
C ILE A 542 34.22 8.51 16.06
N ALA A 543 34.40 7.40 16.79
CA ALA A 543 35.38 7.25 17.87
C ALA A 543 35.19 8.20 19.07
N LYS A 544 33.95 8.65 19.32
CA LYS A 544 33.63 9.55 20.45
C LYS A 544 33.93 8.92 21.82
N ASN A 545 33.47 7.68 22.03
CA ASN A 545 33.58 6.97 23.32
C ASN A 545 34.39 5.66 23.22
N HIS A 546 34.57 5.12 22.01
CA HIS A 546 35.19 3.81 21.76
C HIS A 546 36.33 3.94 20.75
N LYS A 547 37.35 3.08 20.90
CA LYS A 547 38.55 3.13 20.08
C LYS A 547 38.40 2.37 18.76
N ILE A 548 39.04 2.91 17.72
CA ILE A 548 39.21 2.26 16.42
C ILE A 548 40.70 2.09 16.16
N GLU A 549 41.16 0.85 16.08
CA GLU A 549 42.58 0.51 15.97
C GLU A 549 42.83 -0.43 14.78
N ASN A 550 43.87 -0.18 13.98
CA ASN A 550 44.36 -1.06 12.90
C ASN A 550 43.24 -1.53 11.94
N THR A 551 42.36 -0.61 11.55
CA THR A 551 41.14 -0.93 10.80
C THR A 551 41.21 -0.33 9.41
N THR A 552 40.77 -1.09 8.40
CA THR A 552 40.73 -0.62 7.01
C THR A 552 39.29 -0.50 6.51
N PHE A 553 38.89 0.69 6.09
CA PHE A 553 37.62 0.97 5.42
C PHE A 553 37.82 0.96 3.90
N ILE A 554 36.98 0.23 3.18
CA ILE A 554 37.06 0.05 1.73
C ILE A 554 35.74 0.46 1.09
N ASN A 555 35.79 1.37 0.12
CA ASN A 555 34.60 1.81 -0.64
C ASN A 555 33.43 2.28 0.26
N CYS A 556 33.75 2.90 1.39
CA CYS A 556 32.75 3.41 2.32
C CYS A 556 32.40 4.87 2.00
N THR A 557 31.17 5.29 2.31
CA THR A 557 30.73 6.68 2.17
C THR A 557 30.51 7.30 3.53
N PHE A 558 31.05 8.50 3.76
CA PHE A 558 30.89 9.27 4.99
C PHE A 558 30.25 10.61 4.65
N ASN A 559 29.08 10.91 5.24
CA ASN A 559 28.37 12.19 5.05
C ASN A 559 28.16 12.92 6.37
N ASN A 560 28.66 14.15 6.50
CA ASN A 560 28.51 14.97 7.70
C ASN A 560 28.96 14.21 8.97
N VAL A 561 30.17 13.65 8.91
CA VAL A 561 30.76 12.82 9.98
C VAL A 561 31.90 13.56 10.66
N GLN A 562 31.92 13.53 11.99
CA GLN A 562 33.00 14.07 12.81
C GLN A 562 33.91 12.96 13.31
N PHE A 563 35.22 13.05 13.07
CA PHE A 563 36.20 12.09 13.54
C PHE A 563 36.90 12.60 14.81
N VAL A 564 36.83 11.82 15.89
CA VAL A 564 37.52 12.12 17.15
C VAL A 564 38.88 11.42 17.15
N GLU A 565 39.93 12.16 16.81
CA GLU A 565 41.26 11.59 16.54
C GLU A 565 41.94 11.00 17.79
N SER A 566 41.57 11.40 19.00
CA SER A 566 42.18 10.89 20.24
C SER A 566 41.95 9.40 20.48
N ASN A 567 40.90 8.83 19.88
CA ASN A 567 40.53 7.42 20.01
C ASN A 567 40.79 6.60 18.74
N ILE A 568 41.51 7.17 17.77
CA ILE A 568 41.80 6.53 16.49
C ILE A 568 43.30 6.24 16.37
N GLN A 569 43.64 5.02 15.97
CA GLN A 569 45.01 4.59 15.75
C GLN A 569 45.13 3.72 14.50
N SER A 570 46.01 4.11 13.56
CA SER A 570 46.34 3.33 12.37
C SER A 570 45.10 2.92 11.55
N VAL A 571 44.27 3.89 11.16
CA VAL A 571 43.08 3.65 10.34
C VAL A 571 43.34 3.98 8.88
N ASN A 572 43.00 3.05 8.01
CA ASN A 572 43.21 3.19 6.57
C ASN A 572 41.88 3.33 5.84
N PHE A 573 41.82 4.19 4.83
CA PHE A 573 40.67 4.36 3.95
C PHE A 573 41.09 4.10 2.50
N VAL A 574 40.34 3.26 1.80
CA VAL A 574 40.65 2.84 0.43
C VAL A 574 39.42 3.01 -0.46
N GLY A 575 39.47 3.94 -1.41
CA GLY A 575 38.35 4.18 -2.34
C GLY A 575 37.10 4.77 -1.66
N CYS A 576 37.24 5.37 -0.47
CA CYS A 576 36.13 5.94 0.27
C CYS A 576 35.77 7.37 -0.20
N SER A 577 34.52 7.77 0.00
CA SER A 577 34.03 9.11 -0.32
C SER A 577 33.63 9.86 0.95
N PHE A 578 34.03 11.12 1.07
CA PHE A 578 33.80 11.98 2.23
C PHE A 578 33.04 13.25 1.83
N PHE A 579 31.92 13.52 2.49
CA PHE A 579 31.10 14.70 2.21
C PHE A 579 30.86 15.47 3.50
N ASN A 580 31.36 16.70 3.60
CA ASN A 580 31.23 17.57 4.77
C ASN A 580 31.78 16.92 6.07
N CYS A 581 32.90 16.20 5.98
CA CYS A 581 33.51 15.54 7.13
C CYS A 581 34.52 16.44 7.83
N GLU A 582 34.65 16.34 9.14
CA GLU A 582 35.58 17.14 9.94
C GLU A 582 36.33 16.26 10.94
N SER A 583 37.56 16.64 11.32
CA SER A 583 38.27 16.02 12.44
C SER A 583 38.53 17.02 13.56
N HIS A 584 38.34 16.58 14.80
CA HIS A 584 38.68 17.37 15.99
C HIS A 584 40.02 16.86 16.55
N GLU A 585 40.93 17.82 16.81
CA GLU A 585 42.29 17.67 17.36
C GLU A 585 43.42 17.45 16.33
N THR A 586 44.00 18.55 15.85
CA THR A 586 45.16 18.59 14.94
C THR A 586 46.48 18.36 15.68
N THR A 587 46.87 17.12 15.98
CA THR A 587 48.25 16.79 16.38
C THR A 587 48.55 15.28 16.24
N ASP A 588 48.77 14.74 15.04
CA ASP A 588 49.84 13.79 14.67
C ASP A 588 49.68 13.25 13.23
N ASP A 589 50.76 13.22 12.44
CA ASP A 589 50.77 12.88 11.01
C ASP A 589 50.53 11.38 10.67
N ARG A 590 50.09 10.54 11.60
CA ARG A 590 50.08 9.05 11.43
C ARG A 590 48.79 8.32 11.81
N LYS A 591 47.67 9.02 12.00
CA LYS A 591 46.41 8.36 12.43
C LYS A 591 45.54 7.86 11.29
N PHE A 592 45.57 8.57 10.16
CA PHE A 592 44.80 8.23 8.97
C PHE A 592 45.71 8.02 7.77
N TYR A 593 45.42 6.98 7.00
CA TYR A 593 45.99 6.77 5.67
C TYR A 593 44.87 6.74 4.64
N PHE A 594 45.00 7.51 3.57
CA PHE A 594 44.00 7.58 2.50
C PHE A 594 44.59 7.07 1.19
N SER A 595 43.89 6.18 0.49
CA SER A 595 44.29 5.70 -0.84
C SER A 595 43.10 5.74 -1.81
N GLY A 596 43.21 6.52 -2.88
CA GLY A 596 42.17 6.64 -3.91
C GLY A 596 40.82 7.15 -3.39
N CYS A 597 40.82 7.92 -2.31
CA CYS A 597 39.62 8.50 -1.70
C CYS A 597 39.25 9.86 -2.33
N GLN A 598 38.03 10.31 -2.12
CA GLN A 598 37.51 11.59 -2.62
C GLN A 598 36.82 12.38 -1.51
N ASP A 599 36.93 13.71 -1.53
CA ASP A 599 36.28 14.60 -0.58
C ASP A 599 35.72 15.89 -1.23
N ASN A 600 34.79 16.57 -0.54
CA ASN A 600 34.15 17.80 -1.02
C ASN A 600 34.49 19.06 -0.20
N ASN A 601 35.24 18.93 0.91
CA ASN A 601 35.48 20.00 1.87
C ASN A 601 36.94 20.06 2.37
N GLU A 602 37.88 19.54 1.59
CA GLU A 602 39.31 19.46 1.95
C GLU A 602 39.54 18.74 3.28
N PHE A 603 38.74 17.71 3.57
CA PHE A 603 38.96 16.79 4.68
C PHE A 603 40.24 15.98 4.45
N ILE A 604 40.49 15.57 3.21
CA ILE A 604 41.71 14.85 2.82
C ILE A 604 42.82 15.89 2.63
N LYS A 605 43.34 16.46 3.72
CA LYS A 605 44.53 17.30 3.67
C LYS A 605 45.78 16.42 3.69
N LEU A 606 46.47 16.43 2.55
CA LEU A 606 47.78 15.83 2.25
C LEU A 606 48.58 15.48 3.50
N THR A 607 48.63 14.20 3.86
CA THR A 607 49.69 13.65 4.71
C THR A 607 51.04 14.01 4.06
N PRO A 608 52.04 14.51 4.81
CA PRO A 608 53.24 15.04 4.21
C PRO A 608 54.06 13.99 3.44
N GLU A 609 54.41 14.39 2.22
CA GLU A 609 55.58 13.98 1.42
C GLU A 609 55.74 12.50 1.03
N GLU A 610 55.38 12.28 -0.24
CA GLU A 610 56.18 11.60 -1.25
C GLU A 610 57.63 11.30 -0.83
N ASN A 611 57.89 10.06 -0.40
CA ASN A 611 59.21 9.49 -0.66
C ASN A 611 59.35 9.35 -2.17
N LYS A 612 60.28 10.12 -2.75
CA LYS A 612 60.77 9.92 -4.12
C LYS A 612 61.03 8.43 -4.31
N LEU A 613 60.23 7.79 -5.16
CA LEU A 613 60.56 6.49 -5.70
C LEU A 613 61.88 6.66 -6.47
N ASP A 614 62.94 6.00 -5.99
CA ASP A 614 64.14 5.81 -6.80
C ASP A 614 63.70 5.19 -8.14
N GLU A 615 64.13 5.77 -9.25
CA GLU A 615 63.93 5.25 -10.61
C GLU A 615 64.74 3.96 -10.86
N ASN A 616 64.68 2.99 -9.93
CA ASN A 616 65.20 1.65 -10.12
C ASN A 616 64.05 0.71 -10.47
N HIS A 617 64.11 0.15 -11.69
CA HIS A 617 63.14 -0.77 -12.32
C HIS A 617 62.92 -2.13 -11.62
N ALA A 618 63.15 -2.25 -10.32
CA ALA A 618 62.91 -3.48 -9.57
C ALA A 618 61.71 -3.31 -8.63
N PHE A 619 60.74 -4.22 -8.74
CA PHE A 619 59.62 -4.29 -7.81
C PHE A 619 60.12 -4.48 -6.38
N THR A 620 59.52 -3.77 -5.43
CA THR A 620 59.83 -3.96 -4.01
C THR A 620 59.28 -5.31 -3.50
N GLU A 621 59.75 -5.78 -2.35
CA GLU A 621 59.27 -7.07 -1.82
C GLU A 621 57.77 -7.04 -1.47
N GLU A 622 57.24 -5.87 -1.08
CA GLU A 622 55.83 -5.60 -0.81
C GLU A 622 54.98 -5.66 -2.09
N GLU A 623 55.49 -5.09 -3.20
CA GLU A 623 54.84 -5.15 -4.50
C GLU A 623 54.80 -6.59 -5.04
N ILE A 624 55.91 -7.32 -4.91
CA ILE A 624 55.98 -8.75 -5.26
C ILE A 624 54.96 -9.55 -4.46
N TYR A 625 54.84 -9.30 -3.15
CA TYR A 625 53.87 -9.94 -2.29
C TYR A 625 52.41 -9.74 -2.75
N ILE A 626 52.05 -8.53 -3.20
CA ILE A 626 50.72 -8.25 -3.76
C ILE A 626 50.53 -9.01 -5.08
N LEU A 627 51.52 -8.98 -5.97
CA LEU A 627 51.46 -9.67 -7.26
C LEU A 627 51.32 -11.19 -7.10
N GLU A 628 51.93 -11.79 -6.07
CA GLU A 628 51.74 -13.21 -5.72
C GLU A 628 50.29 -13.56 -5.38
N LYS A 629 49.49 -12.62 -4.87
CA LYS A 629 48.05 -12.86 -4.65
C LYS A 629 47.30 -13.00 -5.96
N PHE A 630 47.70 -12.28 -7.01
CA PHE A 630 47.13 -12.43 -8.36
C PHE A 630 47.68 -13.68 -9.05
N TRP A 631 48.96 -14.02 -8.86
CA TRP A 631 49.59 -15.16 -9.50
C TRP A 631 50.46 -16.00 -8.55
N PRO A 632 49.84 -16.86 -7.72
CA PRO A 632 50.55 -17.62 -6.69
C PRO A 632 51.71 -18.46 -7.22
N VAL A 633 52.77 -18.60 -6.42
CA VAL A 633 53.93 -19.45 -6.74
C VAL A 633 53.47 -20.90 -6.99
N GLY A 634 53.91 -21.50 -8.09
CA GLY A 634 53.51 -22.86 -8.50
C GLY A 634 52.20 -22.97 -9.30
N ARG A 635 51.38 -21.90 -9.41
CA ARG A 635 50.17 -21.91 -10.24
C ARG A 635 50.47 -21.49 -11.68
N GLN A 636 50.01 -22.30 -12.65
CA GLN A 636 50.18 -22.01 -14.09
C GLN A 636 49.36 -20.81 -14.56
N THR A 637 48.20 -20.57 -13.95
CA THR A 637 47.27 -19.49 -14.32
C THR A 637 47.22 -18.39 -13.25
N PHE A 638 47.05 -17.15 -13.69
CA PHE A 638 46.80 -16.00 -12.82
C PHE A 638 45.30 -15.78 -12.63
N ILE A 639 44.94 -15.09 -11.55
CA ILE A 639 43.59 -14.60 -11.29
C ILE A 639 43.58 -13.13 -11.66
N LYS A 640 42.71 -12.75 -12.61
CA LYS A 640 42.65 -11.38 -13.14
C LYS A 640 42.10 -10.36 -12.14
N HIS A 641 41.08 -10.74 -11.37
CA HIS A 641 40.40 -9.86 -10.42
C HIS A 641 40.55 -10.38 -9.00
N ARG A 642 40.94 -9.51 -8.07
CA ARG A 642 41.04 -9.86 -6.63
C ARG A 642 40.34 -8.81 -5.78
N PRO A 643 39.55 -9.21 -4.77
CA PRO A 643 38.98 -8.28 -3.81
C PRO A 643 40.10 -7.68 -2.94
N ILE A 644 40.03 -6.37 -2.68
CA ILE A 644 41.01 -5.65 -1.85
C ILE A 644 41.06 -6.25 -0.43
N LYS A 645 39.89 -6.61 0.15
CA LYS A 645 39.77 -7.33 1.44
C LYS A 645 40.65 -8.59 1.51
N GLY A 646 40.77 -9.33 0.40
CA GLY A 646 41.60 -10.55 0.33
C GLY A 646 43.10 -10.29 0.14
N ILE A 647 43.50 -9.09 -0.28
CA ILE A 647 44.91 -8.67 -0.43
C ILE A 647 45.40 -8.09 0.90
N CYS A 648 44.56 -7.28 1.56
CA CYS A 648 44.81 -6.65 2.85
C CYS A 648 44.60 -7.59 4.05
N SER A 649 44.25 -8.86 3.83
CA SER A 649 44.10 -9.86 4.89
C SER A 649 45.40 -10.00 5.69
N HIS A 650 45.28 -10.03 7.04
CA HIS A 650 46.41 -10.04 7.99
C HIS A 650 47.57 -10.96 7.57
N THR A 651 48.77 -10.39 7.51
CA THR A 651 50.01 -11.15 7.41
C THR A 651 51.03 -10.69 8.43
N ASN A 652 51.79 -11.63 8.99
CA ASN A 652 52.89 -11.32 9.90
C ASN A 652 54.12 -10.73 9.19
N LYS A 653 54.09 -10.58 7.85
CA LYS A 653 55.24 -10.20 7.04
C LYS A 653 55.31 -8.70 6.72
N TYR A 654 54.16 -8.07 6.46
CA TYR A 654 54.06 -6.65 6.11
C TYR A 654 52.91 -6.00 6.88
N THR A 655 53.10 -4.76 7.29
CA THR A 655 52.05 -3.92 7.87
C THR A 655 51.01 -3.54 6.81
N GLN A 656 49.79 -3.21 7.23
CA GLN A 656 48.74 -2.79 6.31
C GLN A 656 49.14 -1.52 5.53
N GLU A 657 49.86 -0.61 6.18
CA GLU A 657 50.35 0.62 5.55
C GLU A 657 51.34 0.32 4.40
N GLU A 658 52.27 -0.63 4.61
CA GLU A 658 53.22 -1.07 3.57
C GLU A 658 52.50 -1.72 2.38
N ILE A 659 51.48 -2.55 2.64
CA ILE A 659 50.66 -3.17 1.58
C ILE A 659 49.92 -2.10 0.79
N LEU A 660 49.33 -1.10 1.45
CA LEU A 660 48.58 -0.04 0.76
C LEU A 660 49.49 0.88 -0.06
N ARG A 661 50.67 1.23 0.45
CA ARG A 661 51.69 1.97 -0.30
C ARG A 661 52.14 1.21 -1.55
N ALA A 662 52.39 -0.09 -1.43
CA ALA A 662 52.76 -0.93 -2.56
C ALA A 662 51.60 -1.08 -3.57
N MET A 663 50.35 -1.18 -3.11
CA MET A 663 49.17 -1.16 -3.99
C MET A 663 49.06 0.16 -4.78
N GLU A 664 49.33 1.29 -4.13
CA GLU A 664 49.30 2.59 -4.79
C GLU A 664 50.45 2.76 -5.79
N SER A 665 51.65 2.30 -5.45
CA SER A 665 52.79 2.24 -6.37
C SER A 665 52.46 1.39 -7.61
N LEU A 666 51.91 0.18 -7.44
CA LEU A 666 51.49 -0.68 -8.55
C LEU A 666 50.36 -0.07 -9.41
N ARG A 667 49.50 0.76 -8.82
CA ARG A 667 48.50 1.55 -9.56
C ARG A 667 49.14 2.68 -10.37
N LYS A 668 50.09 3.42 -9.78
CA LYS A 668 50.86 4.48 -10.47
C LYS A 668 51.69 3.93 -11.64
N GLN A 669 52.18 2.69 -11.50
CA GLN A 669 52.89 1.97 -12.56
C GLN A 669 51.96 1.33 -13.62
N GLU A 670 50.64 1.53 -13.52
CA GLU A 670 49.60 0.96 -14.40
C GLU A 670 49.55 -0.59 -14.43
N ILE A 671 50.11 -1.26 -13.43
CA ILE A 671 50.12 -2.73 -13.33
C ILE A 671 48.82 -3.24 -12.72
N LEU A 672 48.26 -2.48 -11.78
CA LEU A 672 46.92 -2.72 -11.21
C LEU A 672 45.98 -1.59 -11.63
N THR A 673 44.79 -1.97 -12.09
CA THR A 673 43.70 -1.05 -12.42
C THR A 673 42.49 -1.31 -11.52
N THR A 674 41.64 -0.30 -11.34
CA THR A 674 40.36 -0.45 -10.65
C THR A 674 39.25 -0.77 -11.67
N PRO A 675 38.57 -1.92 -11.58
CA PRO A 675 37.46 -2.27 -12.46
C PRO A 675 36.18 -1.47 -12.10
N VAL A 676 35.04 -1.81 -12.74
CA VAL A 676 33.73 -1.16 -12.49
C VAL A 676 33.32 -1.17 -11.00
N LYS A 677 33.73 -2.19 -10.23
CA LYS A 677 33.58 -2.23 -8.77
C LYS A 677 34.88 -1.79 -8.09
N SER A 678 34.85 -0.68 -7.37
CA SER A 678 35.98 -0.07 -6.64
C SER A 678 36.58 -0.94 -5.54
N SER A 679 35.83 -1.92 -5.01
CA SER A 679 36.30 -2.88 -3.99
C SER A 679 37.20 -4.00 -4.54
N PHE A 680 37.43 -4.04 -5.86
CA PHE A 680 38.29 -5.00 -6.53
C PHE A 680 39.50 -4.33 -7.18
N LEU A 681 40.55 -5.12 -7.36
CA LEU A 681 41.70 -4.78 -8.17
C LEU A 681 41.78 -5.73 -9.36
N GLU A 682 42.16 -5.19 -10.51
CA GLU A 682 42.34 -5.90 -11.77
C GLU A 682 43.80 -5.82 -12.21
N LEU A 683 44.38 -6.96 -12.58
CA LEU A 683 45.72 -7.01 -13.16
C LEU A 683 45.67 -6.53 -14.62
N ASN A 684 46.49 -5.55 -14.97
CA ASN A 684 46.60 -5.08 -16.35
C ASN A 684 47.28 -6.14 -17.23
N ILE A 685 46.50 -6.76 -18.12
CA ILE A 685 46.98 -7.83 -19.00
C ILE A 685 48.12 -7.34 -19.91
N MET A 686 48.13 -6.06 -20.28
CA MET A 686 49.17 -5.48 -21.15
C MET A 686 50.54 -5.46 -20.48
N LYS A 687 50.58 -5.49 -19.13
CA LYS A 687 51.78 -5.45 -18.29
C LYS A 687 52.16 -6.81 -17.71
N ILE A 688 51.51 -7.89 -18.15
CA ILE A 688 51.67 -9.21 -17.53
C ILE A 688 53.06 -9.82 -17.70
N ALA A 689 53.80 -9.42 -18.74
CA ALA A 689 55.18 -9.86 -18.95
C ALA A 689 56.13 -9.33 -17.86
N GLU A 690 55.91 -8.08 -17.40
CA GLU A 690 56.66 -7.45 -16.32
C GLU A 690 56.39 -8.18 -14.99
N VAL A 691 55.12 -8.49 -14.71
CA VAL A 691 54.68 -9.28 -13.54
C VAL A 691 55.27 -10.69 -13.55
N LYS A 692 55.29 -11.35 -14.72
CA LYS A 692 55.87 -12.70 -14.87
C LYS A 692 57.37 -12.71 -14.59
N SER A 693 58.08 -11.66 -15.04
CA SER A 693 59.51 -11.49 -14.78
C SER A 693 59.78 -11.22 -13.30
N ALA A 694 58.98 -10.36 -12.67
CA ALA A 694 59.07 -10.03 -11.24
C ALA A 694 58.90 -11.26 -10.34
N LEU A 695 57.96 -12.15 -10.68
CA LEU A 695 57.66 -13.37 -9.93
C LEU A 695 58.60 -14.55 -10.27
N GLY A 696 59.65 -14.33 -11.07
CA GLY A 696 60.62 -15.38 -11.43
C GLY A 696 60.03 -16.51 -12.28
N LYS A 697 58.93 -16.28 -13.01
CA LYS A 697 58.23 -17.30 -13.83
C LYS A 697 58.71 -17.37 -15.27
N ASN A 698 59.90 -16.85 -15.56
CA ASN A 698 60.56 -17.03 -16.85
C ASN A 698 60.99 -18.50 -16.96
N ASN A 699 60.21 -19.30 -17.68
CA ASN A 699 60.51 -20.71 -17.89
C ASN A 699 61.87 -20.86 -18.60
N ASN A 700 62.73 -21.68 -18.01
CA ASN A 700 63.54 -22.62 -18.78
C ASN A 700 62.64 -23.29 -19.81
N VAL A 701 63.02 -23.15 -21.08
CA VAL A 701 62.42 -23.79 -22.25
C VAL A 701 62.25 -25.28 -22.05
#